data_AF-A0A4Y8CXS8-F1
#
_entry.id   AF-A0A4Y8CXS8-F1
#
_cell.length_a   1.000
_cell.length_b   1.000
_cell.length_c   1.000
_cell.angle_alpha   90.00
_cell.angle_beta   90.00
_cell.angle_gamma   90.00
#
_symmetry.space_group_name_H-M   'P 1'
#
loop_
_entity.id
_entity.type
_entity.pdbx_description
1 polymer ?
#
loop_
_entity_poly.entity_id
_entity_poly.type
_entity_poly.pdbx_seq_one_letter_code
_entity_poly.pdbx_strand_id
1 'polypeptide(L)'
;MVEAKLKKDIKKYGELFGIDDLHISSLQEALASVYWSSNRWKMAENLLLEVITTRQNLQGKCHQDTLNSKMGLARAYIDEEVLSRPSRAEELRSFRTELLNGIKSNSRIEERIMILAAEYFDERMFKLLLGLEKDSVLVTEILVKVIFRPERGDGKILILLEERGMDSEITEDMVHFIAKNFGLIAMKLLMQKRRADVQYTGELLRAVLAGREAVKMMELLLDGRRADTFIDNGLLTTIARMHYPDVPMVIELILQKQGANMAITEETMIAAVRNTIHGNEIIEQLFAKSGANIVITEKTMIAAIGNIIHGANIIEQLFAKSEANIVITEEIIIVAVGNEHYGANIIKQLFAKQRANIVITEEIMIAAIGNKNHGANIIEQLFAKSEANIVITEEVMIAAAGNEHYGANIIEQLFAKSEANIVITKEIIIAAIENRSQGEIIIKQSFAKPGANMSITEEIMITACSIERHKGIPEIVRALLEMRGASMPITEEIVIAAVGNKNMGTELLRVLLEMRGADINITPEVIKAVSKNRRSIKALLPRLVQHDDIMMQLLGKNKMTQFLKDELEKDIMMQLFEKRGADMEVTEEIVKIIISISRLAIQALALLFKKQGEKLRVTEEMVRIVQGELPEEVALLEMMKDNIQKYSSGSASSTS
;
A
#
# COMPACT_ATOMS: atom_id res chain seq x y z
N MET A 1 -22.66 68.66 -36.01
CA MET A 1 -22.51 70.10 -35.64
C MET A 1 -22.15 70.29 -34.16
N VAL A 2 -22.82 69.61 -33.23
CA VAL A 2 -22.60 69.75 -31.77
C VAL A 2 -21.19 69.35 -31.32
N GLU A 3 -20.66 68.22 -31.80
CA GLU A 3 -19.31 67.73 -31.43
C GLU A 3 -18.19 68.74 -31.76
N ALA A 4 -18.16 69.24 -33.01
CA ALA A 4 -17.15 70.19 -33.45
C ALA A 4 -17.21 71.51 -32.66
N LYS A 5 -18.41 71.92 -32.26
CA LYS A 5 -18.62 73.10 -31.42
C LYS A 5 -18.06 72.88 -30.01
N LEU A 6 -18.38 71.75 -29.38
CA LEU A 6 -17.85 71.39 -28.05
C LEU A 6 -16.32 71.28 -28.04
N LYS A 7 -15.71 70.64 -29.05
CA LYS A 7 -14.24 70.57 -29.19
C LYS A 7 -13.60 71.95 -29.31
N LYS A 8 -14.20 72.84 -30.10
CA LYS A 8 -13.73 74.23 -30.25
C LYS A 8 -13.84 75.01 -28.94
N ASP A 9 -14.93 74.84 -28.22
CA ASP A 9 -15.19 75.54 -26.97
C ASP A 9 -14.26 75.02 -25.85
N ILE A 10 -14.05 73.70 -25.74
CA ILE A 10 -13.07 73.10 -24.82
C ILE A 10 -11.67 73.64 -25.08
N LYS A 11 -11.23 73.69 -26.34
CA LYS A 11 -9.90 74.23 -26.69
C LYS A 11 -9.77 75.71 -26.31
N LYS A 12 -10.76 76.53 -26.69
CA LYS A 12 -10.77 77.96 -26.41
C LYS A 12 -10.74 78.24 -24.90
N TYR A 13 -11.58 77.54 -24.14
CA TYR A 13 -11.67 77.74 -22.70
C TYR A 13 -10.50 77.11 -21.93
N GLY A 14 -9.90 76.03 -22.44
CA GLY A 14 -8.66 75.46 -21.90
C GLY A 14 -7.46 76.39 -22.01
N GLU A 15 -7.35 77.16 -23.10
CA GLU A 15 -6.32 78.19 -23.25
C GLU A 15 -6.53 79.38 -22.29
N LEU A 16 -7.76 79.61 -21.81
CA LEU A 16 -8.13 80.76 -20.97
C LEU A 16 -8.11 80.46 -19.47
N PHE A 17 -8.61 79.29 -19.07
CA PHE A 17 -8.88 78.96 -17.66
C PHE A 17 -8.00 77.83 -17.12
N GLY A 18 -7.17 77.22 -17.97
CA GLY A 18 -6.39 76.03 -17.63
C GLY A 18 -7.22 74.75 -17.71
N ILE A 19 -6.58 73.62 -18.01
CA ILE A 19 -7.27 72.35 -18.33
C ILE A 19 -8.05 71.77 -17.14
N ASP A 20 -7.69 72.15 -15.91
CA ASP A 20 -8.32 71.67 -14.68
C ASP A 20 -9.57 72.47 -14.26
N ASP A 21 -10.11 73.34 -15.11
CA ASP A 21 -11.30 74.14 -14.78
C ASP A 21 -12.61 73.31 -14.80
N LEU A 22 -13.50 73.51 -13.81
CA LEU A 22 -14.78 72.80 -13.68
C LEU A 22 -15.76 73.09 -14.83
N HIS A 23 -15.67 74.27 -15.45
CA HIS A 23 -16.43 74.62 -16.65
C HIS A 23 -16.00 73.76 -17.84
N ILE A 24 -14.70 73.53 -18.00
CA ILE A 24 -14.14 72.65 -19.04
C ILE A 24 -14.55 71.20 -18.78
N SER A 25 -14.48 70.76 -17.52
CA SER A 25 -14.96 69.42 -17.12
C SER A 25 -16.41 69.18 -17.54
N SER A 26 -17.27 70.20 -17.42
CA SER A 26 -18.68 70.13 -17.84
C SER A 26 -18.84 70.08 -19.37
N LEU A 27 -18.01 70.80 -20.12
CA LEU A 27 -17.98 70.73 -21.59
C LEU A 27 -17.45 69.38 -22.10
N GLN A 28 -16.44 68.82 -21.42
CA GLN A 28 -15.90 67.49 -21.68
C GLN A 28 -16.93 66.40 -21.39
N GLU A 29 -17.71 66.51 -20.31
CA GLU A 29 -18.81 65.58 -20.00
C GLU A 29 -19.94 65.62 -21.05
N ALA A 30 -20.26 66.83 -21.55
CA ALA A 30 -21.19 66.98 -22.67
C ALA A 30 -20.65 66.34 -23.96
N LEU A 31 -19.36 66.49 -24.24
CA LEU A 31 -18.70 65.85 -25.37
C LEU A 31 -18.68 64.31 -25.22
N ALA A 32 -18.44 63.80 -24.01
CA ALA A 32 -18.51 62.37 -23.71
C ALA A 32 -19.92 61.81 -23.95
N SER A 33 -20.97 62.56 -23.61
CA SER A 33 -22.36 62.18 -23.90
C SER A 33 -22.64 62.11 -25.41
N VAL A 34 -22.05 63.02 -26.21
CA VAL A 34 -22.12 62.98 -27.68
C VAL A 34 -21.36 61.76 -28.25
N TYR A 35 -20.21 61.42 -27.68
CA TYR A 35 -19.49 60.20 -28.07
C TYR A 35 -20.28 58.95 -27.73
N TRP A 36 -20.87 58.88 -26.54
CA TRP A 36 -21.70 57.75 -26.11
C TRP A 36 -22.92 57.55 -27.02
N SER A 37 -23.67 58.61 -27.36
CA SER A 37 -24.82 58.51 -28.28
C SER A 37 -24.43 58.16 -29.72
N SER A 38 -23.16 58.33 -30.07
CA SER A 38 -22.59 57.93 -31.36
C SER A 38 -21.95 56.53 -31.33
N ASN A 39 -22.18 55.72 -30.28
CA ASN A 39 -21.55 54.42 -30.04
C ASN A 39 -20.01 54.44 -29.96
N ARG A 40 -19.39 55.59 -29.66
CA ARG A 40 -17.93 55.75 -29.47
C ARG A 40 -17.56 55.65 -27.99
N TRP A 41 -17.88 54.53 -27.35
CA TRP A 41 -17.80 54.38 -25.89
C TRP A 41 -16.38 54.52 -25.33
N LYS A 42 -15.34 54.01 -26.02
CA LYS A 42 -13.95 54.21 -25.59
C LYS A 42 -13.51 55.67 -25.56
N MET A 43 -14.01 56.50 -26.48
CA MET A 43 -13.74 57.94 -26.45
C MET A 43 -14.50 58.63 -25.32
N ALA A 44 -15.72 58.16 -25.01
CA ALA A 44 -16.49 58.65 -23.86
C ALA A 44 -15.83 58.23 -22.53
N GLU A 45 -15.36 56.98 -22.42
CA GLU A 45 -14.70 56.41 -21.25
C GLU A 45 -13.45 57.21 -20.86
N ASN A 46 -12.51 57.40 -21.80
CA ASN A 46 -11.27 58.14 -21.52
C ASN A 46 -11.55 59.58 -21.08
N LEU A 47 -12.49 60.24 -21.75
CA LEU A 47 -12.86 61.63 -21.42
C LEU A 47 -13.56 61.73 -20.06
N LEU A 48 -14.40 60.75 -19.70
CA LEU A 48 -15.05 60.70 -18.39
C LEU A 48 -14.04 60.38 -17.26
N LEU A 49 -13.03 59.54 -17.50
CA LEU A 49 -11.97 59.27 -16.52
C LEU A 49 -11.16 60.54 -16.19
N GLU A 50 -10.84 61.37 -17.19
CA GLU A 50 -10.19 62.67 -17.00
C GLU A 50 -11.09 63.61 -16.16
N VAL A 51 -12.35 63.77 -16.56
CA VAL A 51 -13.33 64.61 -15.85
C VAL A 51 -13.52 64.17 -14.41
N ILE A 52 -13.63 62.87 -14.16
CA ILE A 52 -13.78 62.32 -12.81
C ILE A 52 -12.53 62.64 -11.98
N THR A 53 -11.33 62.50 -12.53
CA THR A 53 -10.09 62.79 -11.81
C THR A 53 -10.02 64.27 -11.40
N THR A 54 -10.30 65.18 -12.34
CA THR A 54 -10.31 66.64 -12.06
C THR A 54 -11.39 67.00 -11.03
N ARG A 55 -12.63 66.51 -11.19
CA ARG A 55 -13.71 66.76 -10.23
C ARG A 55 -13.47 66.13 -8.86
N GLN A 56 -12.85 64.95 -8.80
CA GLN A 56 -12.44 64.34 -7.53
C GLN A 56 -11.43 65.19 -6.77
N ASN A 57 -10.45 65.75 -7.46
CA ASN A 57 -9.40 66.58 -6.85
C ASN A 57 -9.94 67.93 -6.38
N LEU A 58 -10.89 68.53 -7.10
CA LEU A 58 -11.39 69.88 -6.82
C LEU A 58 -12.65 69.92 -5.96
N GLN A 59 -13.57 68.98 -6.13
CA GLN A 59 -14.87 68.95 -5.45
C GLN A 59 -15.03 67.79 -4.47
N GLY A 60 -14.16 66.77 -4.54
CA GLY A 60 -14.20 65.59 -3.70
C GLY A 60 -14.85 64.36 -4.37
N LYS A 61 -14.60 63.18 -3.79
CA LYS A 61 -14.99 61.87 -4.36
C LYS A 61 -16.50 61.62 -4.45
N CYS A 62 -17.28 62.29 -3.60
CA CYS A 62 -18.73 62.11 -3.45
C CYS A 62 -19.54 63.37 -3.76
N HIS A 63 -18.92 64.41 -4.34
CA HIS A 63 -19.66 65.57 -4.82
C HIS A 63 -20.66 65.16 -5.92
N GLN A 64 -21.84 65.77 -5.96
CA GLN A 64 -22.91 65.36 -6.88
C GLN A 64 -22.47 65.36 -8.35
N ASP A 65 -21.67 66.33 -8.77
CA ASP A 65 -21.12 66.39 -10.13
C ASP A 65 -20.11 65.27 -10.41
N THR A 66 -19.29 64.90 -9.42
CA THR A 66 -18.39 63.75 -9.50
C THR A 66 -19.18 62.44 -9.59
N LEU A 67 -20.26 62.30 -8.80
CA LEU A 67 -21.15 61.15 -8.84
C LEU A 67 -21.88 61.03 -10.18
N ASN A 68 -22.34 62.15 -10.74
CA ASN A 68 -22.95 62.20 -12.06
C ASN A 68 -21.98 61.74 -13.16
N SER A 69 -20.70 62.14 -13.07
CA SER A 69 -19.67 61.66 -14.00
C SER A 69 -19.34 60.17 -13.81
N LYS A 70 -19.23 59.68 -12.57
CA LYS A 70 -19.07 58.24 -12.27
C LYS A 70 -20.24 57.42 -12.82
N MET A 71 -21.47 57.91 -12.67
CA MET A 71 -22.68 57.31 -13.24
C MET A 71 -22.62 57.31 -14.77
N GLY A 72 -22.19 58.42 -15.37
CA GLY A 72 -21.97 58.52 -16.82
C GLY A 72 -20.97 57.49 -17.35
N LEU A 73 -19.89 57.26 -16.60
CA LEU A 73 -18.88 56.25 -16.92
C LEU A 73 -19.44 54.83 -16.78
N ALA A 74 -20.09 54.51 -15.65
CA ALA A 74 -20.75 53.22 -15.44
C ALA A 74 -21.72 52.88 -16.58
N ARG A 75 -22.49 53.87 -17.03
CA ARG A 75 -23.42 53.72 -18.16
C ARG A 75 -22.68 53.35 -19.46
N ALA A 76 -21.55 54.00 -19.76
CA ALA A 76 -20.77 53.68 -20.95
C ALA A 76 -20.25 52.22 -20.93
N TYR A 77 -19.76 51.72 -19.79
CA TYR A 77 -19.33 50.33 -19.65
C TYR A 77 -20.47 49.32 -19.83
N ILE A 78 -21.62 49.58 -19.21
CA ILE A 78 -22.76 48.64 -19.30
C ILE A 78 -23.30 48.57 -20.71
N ASP A 79 -23.44 49.71 -21.39
CA ASP A 79 -23.96 49.74 -22.75
C ASP A 79 -22.98 49.13 -23.77
N GLU A 80 -21.66 49.22 -23.52
CA GLU A 80 -20.63 48.48 -24.28
C GLU A 80 -20.80 46.95 -24.12
N GLU A 81 -21.01 46.46 -22.90
CA GLU A 81 -21.16 45.02 -22.63
C GLU A 81 -22.50 44.46 -23.15
N VAL A 82 -23.61 45.19 -22.99
CA VAL A 82 -24.95 44.79 -23.48
C VAL A 82 -24.93 44.59 -25.00
N LEU A 83 -24.22 45.44 -25.74
CA LEU A 83 -24.10 45.31 -27.20
C LEU A 83 -23.16 44.19 -27.62
N SER A 84 -22.13 43.92 -26.81
CA SER A 84 -21.19 42.84 -27.06
C SER A 84 -21.80 41.45 -26.77
N ARG A 85 -22.77 41.35 -25.85
CA ARG A 85 -23.38 40.08 -25.40
C ARG A 85 -24.90 40.18 -25.21
N PRO A 86 -25.69 40.13 -26.31
CA PRO A 86 -27.14 40.36 -26.26
C PRO A 86 -27.92 39.29 -25.47
N SER A 87 -27.36 38.10 -25.27
CA SER A 87 -27.99 37.01 -24.50
C SER A 87 -28.16 37.31 -23.01
N ARG A 88 -27.43 38.29 -22.46
CA ARG A 88 -27.52 38.72 -21.05
C ARG A 88 -28.15 40.10 -20.87
N ALA A 89 -28.73 40.67 -21.93
CA ALA A 89 -29.24 42.04 -21.92
C ALA A 89 -30.38 42.28 -20.90
N GLU A 90 -31.16 41.24 -20.57
CA GLU A 90 -32.27 41.35 -19.63
C GLU A 90 -31.80 41.43 -18.17
N GLU A 91 -30.83 40.60 -17.76
CA GLU A 91 -30.17 40.67 -16.45
C GLU A 91 -29.44 42.01 -16.26
N LEU A 92 -28.79 42.50 -17.32
CA LEU A 92 -28.07 43.79 -17.31
C LEU A 92 -29.01 45.01 -17.17
N ARG A 93 -30.30 44.92 -17.51
CA ARG A 93 -31.25 46.05 -17.38
C ARG A 93 -31.62 46.36 -15.94
N SER A 94 -31.90 45.35 -15.12
CA SER A 94 -32.14 45.53 -13.67
C SER A 94 -30.84 46.01 -12.99
N PHE A 95 -29.72 45.34 -13.28
CA PHE A 95 -28.39 45.75 -12.81
C PHE A 95 -28.06 47.21 -13.12
N ARG A 96 -28.27 47.64 -14.37
CA ARG A 96 -28.04 49.02 -14.81
C ARG A 96 -28.84 50.03 -13.99
N THR A 97 -30.13 49.78 -13.82
CA THR A 97 -31.00 50.75 -13.15
C THR A 97 -30.63 50.91 -11.69
N GLU A 98 -30.39 49.80 -11.00
CA GLU A 98 -30.04 49.78 -9.58
C GLU A 98 -28.66 50.38 -9.33
N LEU A 99 -27.65 50.01 -10.13
CA LEU A 99 -26.29 50.54 -9.99
C LEU A 99 -26.23 52.05 -10.27
N LEU A 100 -26.83 52.53 -11.37
CA LEU A 100 -26.78 53.94 -11.73
C LEU A 100 -27.52 54.81 -10.70
N ASN A 101 -28.66 54.34 -10.20
CA ASN A 101 -29.35 55.00 -9.10
C ASN A 101 -28.47 55.02 -7.85
N GLY A 102 -27.89 53.88 -7.46
CA GLY A 102 -26.98 53.76 -6.32
C GLY A 102 -25.80 54.73 -6.36
N ILE A 103 -25.13 54.86 -7.52
CA ILE A 103 -24.05 55.83 -7.71
C ILE A 103 -24.58 57.27 -7.60
N LYS A 104 -25.71 57.59 -8.24
CA LYS A 104 -26.25 58.94 -8.30
C LYS A 104 -26.72 59.46 -6.94
N SER A 105 -27.42 58.62 -6.18
CA SER A 105 -27.91 58.94 -4.83
C SER A 105 -26.89 58.64 -3.74
N ASN A 106 -25.71 58.13 -4.09
CA ASN A 106 -24.68 57.67 -3.16
C ASN A 106 -25.21 56.65 -2.13
N SER A 107 -26.28 55.93 -2.46
CA SER A 107 -26.96 55.00 -1.55
C SER A 107 -26.30 53.63 -1.58
N ARG A 108 -26.63 52.80 -0.58
CA ARG A 108 -26.15 51.42 -0.48
C ARG A 108 -26.42 50.61 -1.75
N ILE A 109 -25.34 50.23 -2.42
CA ILE A 109 -25.30 49.30 -3.54
C ILE A 109 -25.32 47.89 -2.94
N GLU A 110 -26.31 47.10 -3.34
CA GLU A 110 -26.44 45.73 -2.86
C GLU A 110 -25.32 44.82 -3.35
N GLU A 111 -25.01 43.80 -2.57
CA GLU A 111 -23.90 42.87 -2.83
C GLU A 111 -24.06 42.15 -4.18
N ARG A 112 -25.29 41.76 -4.56
CA ARG A 112 -25.58 41.19 -5.89
C ARG A 112 -25.12 42.11 -7.02
N ILE A 113 -25.25 43.42 -6.84
CA ILE A 113 -24.88 44.43 -7.83
C ILE A 113 -23.37 44.58 -7.84
N MET A 114 -22.72 44.57 -6.67
CA MET A 114 -21.26 44.58 -6.61
C MET A 114 -20.61 43.33 -7.22
N ILE A 115 -21.23 42.16 -7.08
CA ILE A 115 -20.81 40.91 -7.72
C ILE A 115 -20.84 41.04 -9.24
N LEU A 116 -21.94 41.56 -9.81
CA LEU A 116 -22.05 41.82 -11.24
C LEU A 116 -21.06 42.92 -11.69
N ALA A 117 -20.87 43.97 -10.88
CA ALA A 117 -19.87 45.01 -11.16
C ALA A 117 -18.44 44.43 -11.21
N ALA A 118 -18.10 43.53 -10.29
CA ALA A 118 -16.83 42.80 -10.32
C ALA A 118 -16.72 41.89 -11.56
N GLU A 119 -17.85 41.41 -12.09
CA GLU A 119 -17.90 40.63 -13.32
C GLU A 119 -17.65 41.50 -14.57
N TYR A 120 -18.30 42.65 -14.68
CA TYR A 120 -18.36 43.40 -15.95
C TYR A 120 -17.39 44.57 -16.04
N PHE A 121 -16.99 45.18 -14.93
CA PHE A 121 -16.13 46.36 -14.97
C PHE A 121 -14.65 46.00 -14.94
N ASP A 122 -13.82 46.84 -15.55
CA ASP A 122 -12.37 46.76 -15.38
C ASP A 122 -11.93 47.31 -14.02
N GLU A 123 -10.63 47.24 -13.74
CA GLU A 123 -10.04 47.72 -12.49
C GLU A 123 -10.30 49.22 -12.23
N ARG A 124 -10.31 50.05 -13.28
CA ARG A 124 -10.48 51.51 -13.17
C ARG A 124 -11.88 51.87 -12.71
N MET A 125 -12.89 51.31 -13.37
CA MET A 125 -14.28 51.56 -13.00
C MET A 125 -14.62 50.89 -11.65
N PHE A 126 -14.08 49.71 -11.37
CA PHE A 126 -14.26 49.04 -10.08
C PHE A 126 -13.68 49.86 -8.91
N LYS A 127 -12.49 50.47 -9.09
CA LYS A 127 -11.89 51.40 -8.12
C LYS A 127 -12.79 52.60 -7.82
N LEU A 128 -13.44 53.15 -8.83
CA LEU A 128 -14.33 54.31 -8.67
C LEU A 128 -15.61 54.00 -7.88
N LEU A 129 -16.14 52.77 -8.01
CA LEU A 129 -17.27 52.28 -7.21
C LEU A 129 -16.88 52.08 -5.75
N LEU A 130 -15.72 51.46 -5.52
CA LEU A 130 -15.18 51.33 -4.16
C LEU A 130 -14.83 52.70 -3.56
N GLY A 131 -14.54 53.72 -4.37
CA GLY A 131 -14.32 55.09 -3.91
C GLY A 131 -15.58 55.91 -3.59
N LEU A 132 -16.79 55.30 -3.49
CA LEU A 132 -18.02 55.94 -3.00
C LEU A 132 -18.01 56.06 -1.46
N GLU A 133 -19.08 56.55 -0.82
CA GLU A 133 -19.15 56.63 0.65
C GLU A 133 -19.09 55.25 1.32
N LYS A 134 -18.57 55.19 2.56
CA LYS A 134 -18.25 53.94 3.26
C LYS A 134 -19.47 53.02 3.40
N ASP A 135 -20.65 53.57 3.70
CA ASP A 135 -21.87 52.78 3.88
C ASP A 135 -22.51 52.33 2.55
N SER A 136 -21.97 52.80 1.41
CA SER A 136 -22.55 52.57 0.09
C SER A 136 -22.15 51.24 -0.55
N VAL A 137 -21.11 50.55 -0.07
CA VAL A 137 -20.60 49.30 -0.67
C VAL A 137 -20.17 48.33 0.42
N LEU A 138 -20.78 47.14 0.47
CA LEU A 138 -20.36 46.06 1.38
C LEU A 138 -19.40 45.10 0.70
N VAL A 139 -18.29 44.83 1.38
CA VAL A 139 -17.30 43.82 0.99
C VAL A 139 -17.49 42.58 1.86
N THR A 140 -17.80 41.46 1.20
CA THR A 140 -18.12 40.15 1.81
C THR A 140 -17.25 39.04 1.21
N GLU A 141 -17.29 37.85 1.80
CA GLU A 141 -16.63 36.65 1.29
C GLU A 141 -17.05 36.27 -0.13
N ILE A 142 -18.35 36.38 -0.45
CA ILE A 142 -18.87 36.03 -1.78
C ILE A 142 -18.28 36.96 -2.84
N LEU A 143 -18.19 38.28 -2.55
CA LEU A 143 -17.59 39.24 -3.46
C LEU A 143 -16.10 38.93 -3.70
N VAL A 144 -15.35 38.58 -2.65
CA VAL A 144 -13.94 38.15 -2.76
C VAL A 144 -13.78 36.90 -3.62
N LYS A 145 -14.64 35.89 -3.44
CA LYS A 145 -14.65 34.66 -4.25
C LYS A 145 -15.04 34.92 -5.72
N VAL A 146 -15.89 35.90 -6.00
CA VAL A 146 -16.29 36.25 -7.38
C VAL A 146 -15.18 36.99 -8.12
N ILE A 147 -14.48 37.90 -7.44
CA ILE A 147 -13.32 38.62 -8.00
C ILE A 147 -12.25 37.64 -8.51
N PHE A 148 -12.19 36.45 -7.92
CA PHE A 148 -11.22 35.38 -8.20
C PHE A 148 -11.43 34.57 -9.48
N ARG A 149 -12.35 34.90 -10.41
CA ARG A 149 -12.37 34.12 -11.67
C ARG A 149 -11.02 34.27 -12.41
N PRO A 150 -10.25 33.17 -12.66
CA PRO A 150 -8.84 33.20 -13.09
C PRO A 150 -8.56 34.04 -14.33
N GLU A 151 -9.59 34.31 -15.11
CA GLU A 151 -9.59 35.13 -16.32
C GLU A 151 -9.41 36.64 -16.04
N ARG A 152 -9.45 37.09 -14.78
CA ARG A 152 -9.61 38.53 -14.44
C ARG A 152 -8.47 39.20 -13.67
N GLY A 153 -7.38 38.51 -13.38
CA GLY A 153 -6.14 39.09 -12.82
C GLY A 153 -6.24 39.58 -11.37
N ASP A 154 -5.08 39.76 -10.75
CA ASP A 154 -4.92 40.04 -9.31
C ASP A 154 -5.27 41.49 -8.91
N GLY A 155 -5.39 42.43 -9.86
CA GLY A 155 -5.47 43.86 -9.53
C GLY A 155 -6.75 44.27 -8.80
N LYS A 156 -7.89 43.63 -9.06
CA LYS A 156 -9.16 43.95 -8.39
C LYS A 156 -9.16 43.63 -6.89
N ILE A 157 -8.48 42.56 -6.46
CA ILE A 157 -8.38 42.25 -5.03
C ILE A 157 -7.49 43.27 -4.33
N LEU A 158 -6.42 43.73 -4.99
CA LEU A 158 -5.51 44.74 -4.45
C LEU A 158 -6.25 46.07 -4.26
N ILE A 159 -7.06 46.47 -5.26
CA ILE A 159 -7.89 47.67 -5.20
C ILE A 159 -8.93 47.56 -4.07
N LEU A 160 -9.57 46.40 -3.92
CA LEU A 160 -10.55 46.17 -2.85
C LEU A 160 -9.90 46.30 -1.45
N LEU A 161 -8.75 45.67 -1.25
CA LEU A 161 -7.99 45.78 0.00
C LEU A 161 -7.43 47.20 0.23
N GLU A 162 -7.04 47.91 -0.83
CA GLU A 162 -6.50 49.27 -0.77
C GLU A 162 -7.55 50.33 -0.40
N GLU A 163 -8.66 50.40 -1.15
CA GLU A 163 -9.64 51.48 -1.06
C GLU A 163 -10.60 51.33 0.11
N ARG A 164 -11.02 50.10 0.42
CA ARG A 164 -12.03 49.85 1.45
C ARG A 164 -11.51 49.04 2.63
N GLY A 165 -10.50 48.19 2.40
CA GLY A 165 -10.36 47.01 3.25
C GLY A 165 -11.64 46.16 3.15
N MET A 166 -11.82 45.24 4.08
CA MET A 166 -13.10 44.52 4.20
C MET A 166 -13.90 45.19 5.32
N ASP A 167 -15.12 45.66 5.04
CA ASP A 167 -15.98 46.34 6.03
C ASP A 167 -16.58 45.34 7.04
N SER A 168 -16.69 44.07 6.65
CA SER A 168 -17.03 42.93 7.50
C SER A 168 -15.80 42.38 8.25
N GLU A 169 -16.05 41.58 9.30
CA GLU A 169 -15.02 40.77 9.95
C GLU A 169 -14.38 39.82 8.93
N ILE A 170 -13.05 39.77 8.92
CA ILE A 170 -12.33 38.87 8.02
C ILE A 170 -12.44 37.46 8.58
N THR A 171 -13.14 36.58 7.87
CA THR A 171 -13.22 35.17 8.27
C THR A 171 -11.91 34.45 7.98
N GLU A 172 -11.65 33.37 8.71
CA GLU A 172 -10.49 32.50 8.48
C GLU A 172 -10.44 31.98 7.04
N ASP A 173 -11.58 31.55 6.49
CA ASP A 173 -11.73 31.06 5.12
C ASP A 173 -11.25 32.09 4.09
N MET A 174 -11.55 33.37 4.34
CA MET A 174 -11.10 34.47 3.48
C MET A 174 -9.59 34.65 3.55
N VAL A 175 -8.99 34.60 4.74
CA VAL A 175 -7.53 34.69 4.90
C VAL A 175 -6.84 33.52 4.19
N HIS A 176 -7.32 32.30 4.42
CA HIS A 176 -6.80 31.11 3.75
C HIS A 176 -6.88 31.24 2.23
N PHE A 177 -8.03 31.69 1.72
CA PHE A 177 -8.24 31.91 0.30
C PHE A 177 -7.31 32.99 -0.27
N ILE A 178 -7.07 34.08 0.48
CA ILE A 178 -6.14 35.14 0.08
C ILE A 178 -4.71 34.61 -0.01
N ALA A 179 -4.23 33.92 1.04
CA ALA A 179 -2.89 33.38 1.13
C ALA A 179 -2.60 32.36 0.01
N LYS A 180 -3.56 31.48 -0.27
CA LYS A 180 -3.43 30.44 -1.30
C LYS A 180 -3.35 30.98 -2.72
N ASN A 181 -4.09 32.05 -3.01
CA ASN A 181 -4.36 32.45 -4.39
C ASN A 181 -3.70 33.76 -4.82
N PHE A 182 -3.48 34.72 -3.92
CA PHE A 182 -3.10 36.09 -4.29
C PHE A 182 -1.69 36.49 -3.84
N GLY A 183 -0.97 35.56 -3.20
CA GLY A 183 0.45 35.72 -2.90
C GLY A 183 0.78 36.86 -1.92
N LEU A 184 2.05 37.26 -1.93
CA LEU A 184 2.64 38.08 -0.87
C LEU A 184 2.08 39.51 -0.81
N ILE A 185 1.78 40.13 -1.96
CA ILE A 185 1.36 41.55 -2.02
C ILE A 185 -0.02 41.74 -1.40
N ALA A 186 -1.00 40.91 -1.77
CA ALA A 186 -2.34 40.96 -1.21
C ALA A 186 -2.31 40.69 0.30
N MET A 187 -1.52 39.69 0.72
CA MET A 187 -1.39 39.37 2.13
C MET A 187 -0.70 40.49 2.93
N LYS A 188 0.26 41.20 2.33
CA LYS A 188 0.88 42.39 2.95
C LYS A 188 -0.11 43.52 3.18
N LEU A 189 -0.97 43.80 2.22
CA LEU A 189 -2.03 44.82 2.37
C LEU A 189 -3.04 44.40 3.45
N LEU A 190 -3.43 43.11 3.47
CA LEU A 190 -4.32 42.56 4.50
C LEU A 190 -3.73 42.76 5.89
N MET A 191 -2.46 42.39 6.08
CA MET A 191 -1.73 42.54 7.33
C MET A 191 -1.55 44.01 7.74
N GLN A 192 -1.39 44.94 6.80
CA GLN A 192 -1.28 46.37 7.11
C GLN A 192 -2.61 46.97 7.59
N LYS A 193 -3.73 46.55 7.01
CA LYS A 193 -5.05 47.15 7.27
C LYS A 193 -5.80 46.47 8.41
N ARG A 194 -5.64 45.15 8.56
CA ARG A 194 -6.56 44.28 9.31
C ARG A 194 -5.85 43.16 10.08
N ARG A 195 -4.63 43.40 10.56
CA ARG A 195 -3.84 42.39 11.28
C ARG A 195 -4.59 41.69 12.42
N ALA A 196 -5.38 42.45 13.18
CA ALA A 196 -6.08 41.94 14.36
C ALA A 196 -7.11 40.85 14.02
N ASP A 197 -7.57 40.80 12.77
CA ASP A 197 -8.61 39.86 12.30
C ASP A 197 -7.98 38.57 11.74
N VAL A 198 -6.64 38.50 11.61
CA VAL A 198 -5.93 37.34 11.06
C VAL A 198 -5.54 36.38 12.17
N GLN A 199 -6.22 35.24 12.24
CA GLN A 199 -5.86 34.14 13.14
C GLN A 199 -4.89 33.16 12.48
N TYR A 200 -3.95 32.63 13.27
CA TYR A 200 -3.02 31.60 12.82
C TYR A 200 -3.66 30.23 13.00
N THR A 201 -3.93 29.56 11.90
CA THR A 201 -4.53 28.22 11.92
C THR A 201 -3.73 27.25 11.04
N GLY A 202 -3.95 25.96 11.26
CA GLY A 202 -3.29 24.92 10.48
C GLY A 202 -3.59 25.05 8.98
N GLU A 203 -4.79 25.49 8.62
CA GLU A 203 -5.19 25.68 7.22
C GLU A 203 -4.48 26.87 6.57
N LEU A 204 -4.40 28.00 7.27
CA LEU A 204 -3.63 29.16 6.81
C LEU A 204 -2.16 28.77 6.57
N LEU A 205 -1.53 28.09 7.53
CA LEU A 205 -0.13 27.68 7.42
C LEU A 205 0.10 26.71 6.26
N ARG A 206 -0.83 25.79 5.98
CA ARG A 206 -0.77 24.91 4.79
C ARG A 206 -0.84 25.72 3.49
N ALA A 207 -1.74 26.69 3.40
CA ALA A 207 -1.82 27.56 2.22
C ALA A 207 -0.53 28.35 1.99
N VAL A 208 0.04 28.91 3.06
CA VAL A 208 1.29 29.67 3.02
C VAL A 208 2.45 28.77 2.54
N LEU A 209 2.61 27.59 3.15
CA LEU A 209 3.72 26.68 2.87
C LEU A 209 3.60 25.98 1.51
N ALA A 210 2.40 25.87 0.94
CA ALA A 210 2.20 25.39 -0.43
C ALA A 210 2.57 26.44 -1.50
N GLY A 211 2.68 27.72 -1.12
CA GLY A 211 2.99 28.83 -2.01
C GLY A 211 4.48 28.93 -2.37
N ARG A 212 4.80 29.60 -3.48
CA ARG A 212 6.19 29.79 -3.96
C ARG A 212 7.03 30.74 -3.11
N GLU A 213 6.40 31.56 -2.28
CA GLU A 213 7.07 32.56 -1.44
C GLU A 213 6.80 32.30 0.05
N ALA A 214 6.73 31.02 0.45
CA ALA A 214 6.33 30.60 1.79
C ALA A 214 7.14 31.29 2.89
N VAL A 215 8.47 31.33 2.77
CA VAL A 215 9.36 31.96 3.78
C VAL A 215 9.07 33.45 3.96
N LYS A 216 8.93 34.21 2.86
CA LYS A 216 8.63 35.65 2.92
C LYS A 216 7.23 35.92 3.46
N MET A 217 6.27 35.09 3.07
CA MET A 217 4.90 35.19 3.56
C MET A 217 4.83 34.86 5.06
N MET A 218 5.60 33.87 5.50
CA MET A 218 5.75 33.55 6.92
C MET A 218 6.42 34.70 7.67
N GLU A 219 7.47 35.32 7.12
CA GLU A 219 8.13 36.48 7.73
C GLU A 219 7.15 37.62 7.91
N LEU A 220 6.35 37.94 6.88
CA LEU A 220 5.29 38.95 6.96
C LEU A 220 4.28 38.63 8.06
N LEU A 221 3.84 37.37 8.16
CA LEU A 221 2.89 36.94 9.19
C LEU A 221 3.48 37.10 10.59
N LEU A 222 4.76 36.77 10.78
CA LEU A 222 5.46 36.85 12.06
C LEU A 222 5.96 38.27 12.42
N ASP A 223 6.05 39.20 11.45
CA ASP A 223 6.61 40.54 11.65
C ASP A 223 5.65 41.45 12.42
N GLY A 224 5.55 41.32 13.76
CA GLY A 224 4.58 42.06 14.59
C GLY A 224 4.92 42.17 16.07
N ARG A 225 4.78 43.38 16.64
CA ARG A 225 5.09 43.70 18.05
C ARG A 225 3.93 43.41 19.01
N ARG A 226 3.21 42.29 18.89
CA ARG A 226 2.14 41.90 19.84
C ARG A 226 2.25 40.42 20.20
N ALA A 227 1.74 40.07 21.39
CA ALA A 227 1.73 38.70 21.91
C ALA A 227 0.85 37.73 21.08
N ASP A 228 -0.10 38.27 20.29
CA ASP A 228 -1.09 37.50 19.53
C ASP A 228 -0.55 36.91 18.22
N THR A 229 0.71 37.19 17.85
CA THR A 229 1.38 36.63 16.66
C THR A 229 2.21 35.38 16.98
N PHE A 230 1.88 34.72 18.09
CA PHE A 230 2.58 33.56 18.61
C PHE A 230 2.07 32.28 17.95
N ILE A 231 2.99 31.41 17.53
CA ILE A 231 2.69 30.10 16.98
C ILE A 231 2.88 29.13 18.13
N ASP A 232 1.77 28.58 18.60
CA ASP A 232 1.83 27.58 19.65
C ASP A 232 2.48 26.27 19.17
N ASN A 233 2.71 25.36 20.12
CA ASN A 233 3.27 24.05 19.82
C ASN A 233 2.37 23.19 18.93
N GLY A 234 1.05 23.39 18.94
CA GLY A 234 0.12 22.63 18.10
C GLY A 234 0.26 23.00 16.62
N LEU A 235 0.39 24.29 16.34
CA LEU A 235 0.66 24.82 15.01
C LEU A 235 2.08 24.48 14.55
N LEU A 236 3.09 24.57 15.43
CA LEU A 236 4.45 24.14 15.10
C LEU A 236 4.50 22.64 14.78
N THR A 237 3.81 21.81 15.55
CA THR A 237 3.65 20.37 15.26
C THR A 237 2.99 20.18 13.89
N THR A 238 1.98 20.97 13.56
CA THR A 238 1.30 20.91 12.26
C THR A 238 2.24 21.24 11.11
N ILE A 239 3.09 22.26 11.27
CA ILE A 239 4.14 22.63 10.30
C ILE A 239 5.18 21.51 10.16
N ALA A 240 5.66 20.93 11.27
CA ALA A 240 6.65 19.87 11.27
C ALA A 240 6.19 18.59 10.55
N ARG A 241 4.87 18.35 10.47
CA ARG A 241 4.27 17.24 9.69
C ARG A 241 4.20 17.53 8.18
N MET A 242 4.43 18.76 7.74
CA MET A 242 4.28 19.12 6.33
C MET A 242 5.50 18.73 5.51
N HIS A 243 5.25 18.43 4.24
CA HIS A 243 6.25 17.92 3.30
C HIS A 243 6.62 18.96 2.23
N TYR A 244 6.49 20.25 2.56
CA TYR A 244 6.82 21.34 1.63
C TYR A 244 8.32 21.71 1.76
N PRO A 245 8.99 22.09 0.65
CA PRO A 245 10.43 22.36 0.62
C PRO A 245 10.92 23.40 1.64
N ASP A 246 10.12 24.44 1.87
CA ASP A 246 10.49 25.57 2.73
C ASP A 246 10.18 25.33 4.22
N VAL A 247 9.63 24.16 4.58
CA VAL A 247 9.25 23.83 5.98
C VAL A 247 10.42 24.02 6.95
N PRO A 248 11.64 23.50 6.69
CA PRO A 248 12.77 23.76 7.59
C PRO A 248 13.04 25.25 7.75
N MET A 249 13.17 26.00 6.65
CA MET A 249 13.46 27.44 6.72
C MET A 249 12.38 28.21 7.50
N VAL A 250 11.12 27.80 7.37
CA VAL A 250 10.01 28.36 8.14
C VAL A 250 10.09 28.01 9.63
N ILE A 251 10.40 26.77 9.99
CA ILE A 251 10.59 26.38 11.39
C ILE A 251 11.74 27.17 12.02
N GLU A 252 12.87 27.28 11.33
CA GLU A 252 13.99 28.12 11.77
C GLU A 252 13.55 29.58 11.99
N LEU A 253 12.83 30.18 11.04
CA LEU A 253 12.33 31.54 11.15
C LEU A 253 11.41 31.73 12.36
N ILE A 254 10.51 30.78 12.62
CA ILE A 254 9.61 30.80 13.78
C ILE A 254 10.42 30.79 15.08
N LEU A 255 11.37 29.86 15.21
CA LEU A 255 12.23 29.73 16.38
C LEU A 255 13.09 30.98 16.60
N GLN A 256 13.58 31.62 15.52
CA GLN A 256 14.34 32.86 15.60
C GLN A 256 13.49 34.05 16.06
N LYS A 257 12.25 34.18 15.57
CA LYS A 257 11.39 35.36 15.82
C LYS A 257 10.63 35.28 17.15
N GLN A 258 10.20 34.09 17.57
CA GLN A 258 9.40 33.90 18.79
C GLN A 258 10.24 33.57 20.04
N GLY A 259 11.56 33.51 19.88
CA GLY A 259 12.56 33.42 20.96
C GLY A 259 12.95 31.99 21.34
N ALA A 260 14.18 31.84 21.86
CA ALA A 260 14.80 30.57 22.25
C ALA A 260 14.12 29.82 23.41
N ASN A 261 13.05 30.38 24.00
CA ASN A 261 12.32 29.81 25.13
C ASN A 261 11.00 29.11 24.75
N MET A 262 10.68 28.96 23.45
CA MET A 262 9.58 28.10 23.04
C MET A 262 9.90 26.65 23.45
N ALA A 263 9.18 26.14 24.44
CA ALA A 263 9.35 24.76 24.90
C ALA A 263 8.82 23.81 23.82
N ILE A 264 9.73 23.12 23.12
CA ILE A 264 9.37 22.13 22.11
C ILE A 264 8.72 20.92 22.79
N THR A 265 7.48 20.62 22.42
CA THR A 265 6.76 19.47 22.95
C THR A 265 7.26 18.16 22.35
N GLU A 266 7.04 17.06 23.07
CA GLU A 266 7.29 15.69 22.57
C GLU A 266 6.54 15.46 21.24
N GLU A 267 5.31 15.94 21.09
CA GLU A 267 4.54 15.81 19.84
C GLU A 267 5.19 16.52 18.66
N THR A 268 5.77 17.71 18.88
CA THR A 268 6.51 18.44 17.85
C THR A 268 7.75 17.66 17.43
N MET A 269 8.48 17.09 18.40
CA MET A 269 9.64 16.24 18.12
C MET A 269 9.25 15.00 17.34
N ILE A 270 8.21 14.27 17.75
CA ILE A 270 7.73 13.07 17.04
C ILE A 270 7.29 13.43 15.62
N ALA A 271 6.62 14.57 15.43
CA ALA A 271 6.22 15.05 14.10
C ALA A 271 7.43 15.31 13.20
N ALA A 272 8.44 16.02 13.71
CA ALA A 272 9.68 16.30 12.99
C ALA A 272 10.45 15.01 12.65
N VAL A 273 10.60 14.12 13.63
CA VAL A 273 11.28 12.82 13.48
C VAL A 273 10.58 11.93 12.45
N ARG A 274 9.24 11.94 12.37
CA ARG A 274 8.47 11.16 11.38
C ARG A 274 8.47 11.78 9.99
N ASN A 275 8.95 13.01 9.83
CA ASN A 275 9.00 13.65 8.52
C ASN A 275 10.06 12.97 7.66
N THR A 276 9.61 12.23 6.65
CA THR A 276 10.49 11.46 5.77
C THR A 276 11.22 12.33 4.76
N ILE A 277 10.75 13.55 4.48
CA ILE A 277 11.36 14.41 3.47
C ILE A 277 12.42 15.32 4.10
N HIS A 278 12.06 16.04 5.15
CA HIS A 278 12.90 17.08 5.76
C HIS A 278 13.20 16.87 7.25
N GLY A 279 12.93 15.67 7.77
CA GLY A 279 13.05 15.41 9.21
C GLY A 279 14.45 15.68 9.77
N ASN A 280 15.50 15.40 8.99
CA ASN A 280 16.89 15.63 9.41
C ASN A 280 17.18 17.13 9.64
N GLU A 281 16.79 17.98 8.68
CA GLU A 281 16.98 19.44 8.76
C GLU A 281 16.10 20.07 9.84
N ILE A 282 14.85 19.61 9.97
CA ILE A 282 13.94 20.11 11.01
C ILE A 282 14.50 19.80 12.41
N ILE A 283 15.01 18.59 12.63
CA ILE A 283 15.61 18.20 13.91
C ILE A 283 16.87 19.02 14.20
N GLU A 284 17.72 19.25 13.21
CA GLU A 284 18.91 20.10 13.35
C GLU A 284 18.53 21.52 13.81
N GLN A 285 17.51 22.11 13.20
CA GLN A 285 17.03 23.46 13.54
C GLN A 285 16.40 23.52 14.93
N LEU A 286 15.61 22.51 15.31
CA LEU A 286 15.01 22.41 16.64
C LEU A 286 16.11 22.38 17.72
N PHE A 287 17.13 21.54 17.56
CA PHE A 287 18.26 21.47 18.50
C PHE A 287 19.12 22.74 18.51
N ALA A 288 19.37 23.35 17.35
CA ALA A 288 20.22 24.54 17.25
C ALA A 288 19.66 25.75 18.00
N LYS A 289 18.32 25.87 18.11
CA LYS A 289 17.66 27.06 18.66
C LYS A 289 17.00 26.87 20.01
N SER A 290 16.54 25.67 20.37
CA SER A 290 15.88 25.40 21.65
C SER A 290 16.80 24.86 22.75
N GLY A 291 18.07 24.54 22.42
CA GLY A 291 19.09 24.14 23.39
C GLY A 291 18.74 22.85 24.16
N ALA A 292 19.13 22.80 25.43
CA ALA A 292 19.06 21.62 26.32
C ALA A 292 17.64 21.30 26.88
N ASN A 293 16.58 21.98 26.41
CA ASN A 293 15.22 21.81 26.93
C ASN A 293 14.37 20.79 26.15
N ILE A 294 14.92 20.15 25.11
CA ILE A 294 14.22 19.09 24.40
C ILE A 294 14.34 17.79 25.19
N VAL A 295 13.21 17.31 25.72
CA VAL A 295 13.13 15.98 26.33
C VAL A 295 13.02 14.92 25.23
N ILE A 296 14.03 14.06 25.12
CA ILE A 296 13.98 12.88 24.23
C ILE A 296 13.41 11.71 25.01
N THR A 297 12.26 11.22 24.55
CA THR A 297 11.54 10.08 25.13
C THR A 297 11.75 8.82 24.31
N GLU A 298 11.39 7.67 24.89
CA GLU A 298 11.33 6.39 24.17
C GLU A 298 10.45 6.48 22.91
N LYS A 299 9.30 7.17 22.97
CA LYS A 299 8.41 7.36 21.81
C LYS A 299 9.09 8.14 20.69
N THR A 300 9.89 9.14 21.04
CA THR A 300 10.68 9.93 20.07
C THR A 300 11.73 9.04 19.40
N MET A 301 12.38 8.17 20.17
CA MET A 301 13.36 7.21 19.66
C MET A 301 12.73 6.16 18.75
N ILE A 302 11.62 5.54 19.15
CA ILE A 302 10.85 4.58 18.34
C ILE A 302 10.40 5.22 17.03
N ALA A 303 9.92 6.47 17.08
CA ALA A 303 9.56 7.21 15.87
C ALA A 303 10.76 7.43 14.93
N ALA A 304 11.96 7.65 15.46
CA ALA A 304 13.18 7.85 14.67
C ALA A 304 13.63 6.56 14.01
N ILE A 305 13.56 5.45 14.75
CA ILE A 305 13.85 4.12 14.23
C ILE A 305 12.89 3.77 13.09
N GLY A 306 11.62 4.16 13.19
CA GLY A 306 10.63 3.96 12.13
C GLY A 306 10.80 4.86 10.89
N ASN A 307 11.70 5.86 10.90
CA ASN A 307 11.90 6.73 9.75
C ASN A 307 12.76 6.04 8.67
N ILE A 308 12.11 5.68 7.56
CA ILE A 308 12.70 4.94 6.45
C ILE A 308 13.65 5.74 5.55
N ILE A 309 13.82 7.05 5.75
CA ILE A 309 14.71 7.88 4.92
C ILE A 309 15.88 8.40 5.75
N HIS A 310 15.57 9.06 6.87
CA HIS A 310 16.55 9.80 7.66
C HIS A 310 16.80 9.19 9.05
N GLY A 311 16.21 8.03 9.36
CA GLY A 311 16.21 7.47 10.71
C GLY A 311 17.59 7.35 11.37
N ALA A 312 18.58 6.83 10.64
CA ALA A 312 19.95 6.68 11.15
C ALA A 312 20.63 8.03 11.48
N ASN A 313 20.43 9.05 10.64
CA ASN A 313 20.98 10.38 10.87
C ASN A 313 20.27 11.08 12.03
N ILE A 314 18.94 10.97 12.08
CA ILE A 314 18.13 11.53 13.18
C ILE A 314 18.57 10.91 14.50
N ILE A 315 18.71 9.58 14.57
CA ILE A 315 19.18 8.87 15.76
C ILE A 315 20.56 9.37 16.20
N GLU A 316 21.50 9.54 15.26
CA GLU A 316 22.82 10.09 15.56
C GLU A 316 22.74 11.51 16.16
N GLN A 317 21.88 12.37 15.59
CA GLN A 317 21.64 13.71 16.13
C GLN A 317 21.01 13.67 17.54
N LEU A 318 20.02 12.79 17.76
CA LEU A 318 19.38 12.60 19.07
C LEU A 318 20.42 12.20 20.14
N PHE A 319 21.34 11.28 19.82
CA PHE A 319 22.43 10.90 20.72
C PHE A 319 23.50 11.98 20.89
N ALA A 320 23.80 12.77 19.85
CA ALA A 320 24.82 13.81 19.93
C ALA A 320 24.37 15.01 20.77
N LYS A 321 23.06 15.28 20.83
CA LYS A 321 22.48 16.46 21.50
C LYS A 321 21.84 16.14 22.86
N SER A 322 21.51 14.88 23.14
CA SER A 322 21.15 14.46 24.50
C SER A 322 22.43 14.16 25.31
N GLU A 323 22.90 15.14 26.07
CA GLU A 323 23.92 14.89 27.12
C GLU A 323 23.37 13.99 28.25
N ALA A 324 22.07 13.65 28.24
CA ALA A 324 21.38 12.82 29.21
C ALA A 324 21.01 11.43 28.64
N ASN A 325 21.39 10.38 29.39
CA ASN A 325 21.09 8.96 29.18
C ASN A 325 19.73 8.68 28.49
N ILE A 326 19.70 8.56 27.16
CA ILE A 326 18.62 7.80 26.50
C ILE A 326 18.77 6.35 26.99
N VAL A 327 17.85 5.92 27.84
CA VAL A 327 17.79 4.53 28.26
C VAL A 327 17.30 3.73 27.06
N ILE A 328 18.19 2.93 26.47
CA ILE A 328 17.80 1.95 25.46
C ILE A 328 17.05 0.84 26.19
N THR A 329 15.73 0.83 26.02
CA THR A 329 14.83 -0.18 26.52
C THR A 329 14.80 -1.38 25.56
N GLU A 330 14.25 -2.50 26.04
CA GLU A 330 13.99 -3.68 25.20
C GLU A 330 13.11 -3.34 23.98
N GLU A 331 12.05 -2.53 24.18
CA GLU A 331 11.16 -2.10 23.10
C GLU A 331 11.91 -1.34 21.99
N ILE A 332 12.83 -0.43 22.34
CA ILE A 332 13.66 0.29 21.35
C ILE A 332 14.48 -0.70 20.51
N ILE A 333 15.00 -1.77 21.13
CA ILE A 333 15.78 -2.80 20.44
C ILE A 333 14.87 -3.64 19.56
N ILE A 334 13.71 -4.09 20.05
CA ILE A 334 12.72 -4.86 19.27
C ILE A 334 12.32 -4.10 18.01
N VAL A 335 11.99 -2.81 18.14
CA VAL A 335 11.64 -1.96 16.99
C VAL A 335 12.82 -1.80 16.03
N ALA A 336 14.05 -1.67 16.54
CA ALA A 336 15.24 -1.56 15.71
C ALA A 336 15.59 -2.86 14.96
N VAL A 337 15.53 -4.02 15.60
CA VAL A 337 15.77 -5.31 14.95
C VAL A 337 14.65 -5.66 13.97
N GLY A 338 13.42 -5.22 14.23
CA GLY A 338 12.29 -5.37 13.31
C GLY A 338 12.32 -4.43 12.10
N ASN A 339 13.23 -3.44 12.07
CA ASN A 339 13.31 -2.51 10.94
C ASN A 339 13.91 -3.19 9.70
N GLU A 340 13.07 -3.38 8.69
CA GLU A 340 13.40 -4.08 7.44
C GLU A 340 14.34 -3.31 6.49
N HIS A 341 14.65 -2.03 6.75
CA HIS A 341 15.42 -1.19 5.83
C HIS A 341 16.82 -0.83 6.35
N TYR A 342 16.91 -0.35 7.60
CA TYR A 342 18.15 0.13 8.19
C TYR A 342 18.42 -0.47 9.58
N GLY A 343 17.65 -1.49 10.00
CA GLY A 343 17.77 -2.10 11.33
C GLY A 343 19.20 -2.48 11.71
N ALA A 344 19.97 -3.07 10.80
CA ALA A 344 21.36 -3.42 11.03
C ALA A 344 22.28 -2.20 11.30
N ASN A 345 22.05 -1.06 10.65
CA ASN A 345 22.83 0.16 10.91
C ASN A 345 22.40 0.82 12.22
N ILE A 346 21.09 0.82 12.48
CA ILE A 346 20.49 1.38 13.69
C ILE A 346 21.00 0.61 14.92
N ILE A 347 20.93 -0.72 14.91
CA ILE A 347 21.44 -1.56 16.00
C ILE A 347 22.93 -1.31 16.25
N LYS A 348 23.74 -1.22 15.19
CA LYS A 348 25.15 -0.85 15.30
C LYS A 348 25.37 0.50 15.98
N GLN A 349 24.58 1.53 15.64
CA GLN A 349 24.64 2.84 16.28
C GLN A 349 24.20 2.79 17.75
N LEU A 350 23.08 2.12 18.05
CA LEU A 350 22.58 1.91 19.42
C LEU A 350 23.66 1.26 20.30
N PHE A 351 24.28 0.20 19.79
CA PHE A 351 25.31 -0.54 20.50
C PHE A 351 26.65 0.20 20.63
N ALA A 352 26.99 1.10 19.70
CA ALA A 352 28.19 1.90 19.78
C ALA A 352 28.10 3.00 20.85
N LYS A 353 26.89 3.50 21.13
CA LYS A 353 26.65 4.57 22.12
C LYS A 353 26.49 4.04 23.55
N GLN A 354 26.01 2.80 23.73
CA GLN A 354 25.87 2.19 25.05
C GLN A 354 27.06 1.27 25.39
N ARG A 355 27.78 1.63 26.48
CA ARG A 355 28.71 0.74 27.21
C ARG A 355 27.99 -0.26 28.14
N ALA A 356 26.66 -0.24 28.20
CA ALA A 356 25.88 -1.05 29.14
C ALA A 356 25.60 -2.47 28.61
N ASN A 357 25.55 -3.44 29.52
CA ASN A 357 25.08 -4.80 29.29
C ASN A 357 23.61 -4.81 28.89
N ILE A 358 23.34 -4.80 27.59
CA ILE A 358 22.03 -5.12 27.06
C ILE A 358 21.85 -6.63 27.19
N VAL A 359 20.81 -7.05 27.92
CA VAL A 359 20.38 -8.46 27.93
C VAL A 359 19.61 -8.70 26.65
N ILE A 360 20.07 -9.67 25.86
CA ILE A 360 19.38 -10.07 24.63
C ILE A 360 18.34 -11.12 25.04
N THR A 361 17.09 -10.68 25.10
CA THR A 361 15.94 -11.49 25.47
C THR A 361 15.48 -12.38 24.30
N GLU A 362 14.63 -13.35 24.61
CA GLU A 362 13.95 -14.19 23.61
C GLU A 362 13.17 -13.33 22.60
N GLU A 363 12.44 -12.31 23.05
CA GLU A 363 11.64 -11.45 22.18
C GLU A 363 12.50 -10.67 21.17
N ILE A 364 13.65 -10.13 21.61
CA ILE A 364 14.62 -9.47 20.72
C ILE A 364 15.15 -10.46 19.67
N MET A 365 15.49 -11.68 20.07
CA MET A 365 15.99 -12.71 19.15
C MET A 365 14.94 -13.12 18.13
N ILE A 366 13.70 -13.38 18.56
CA ILE A 366 12.60 -13.74 17.66
C ILE A 366 12.32 -12.61 16.67
N ALA A 367 12.31 -11.35 17.12
CA ALA A 367 12.12 -10.19 16.26
C ALA A 367 13.25 -10.06 15.22
N ALA A 368 14.51 -10.28 15.62
CA ALA A 368 15.66 -10.28 14.70
C ALA A 368 15.58 -11.43 13.68
N ILE A 369 15.19 -12.64 14.12
CA ILE A 369 14.99 -13.81 13.25
C ILE A 369 13.84 -13.56 12.26
N GLY A 370 12.77 -12.90 12.67
CA GLY A 370 11.64 -12.55 11.80
C GLY A 370 11.97 -11.52 10.71
N ASN A 371 13.10 -10.82 10.80
CA ASN A 371 13.47 -9.78 9.84
C ASN A 371 13.89 -10.37 8.49
N LYS A 372 13.07 -10.13 7.46
CA LYS A 372 13.20 -10.71 6.12
C LYS A 372 14.39 -10.19 5.31
N ASN A 373 14.91 -9.02 5.63
CA ASN A 373 15.93 -8.36 4.81
C ASN A 373 17.32 -8.38 5.46
N HIS A 374 17.37 -8.23 6.79
CA HIS A 374 18.61 -8.01 7.52
C HIS A 374 18.79 -8.93 8.73
N GLY A 375 17.90 -9.91 8.95
CA GLY A 375 17.90 -10.77 10.13
C GLY A 375 19.25 -11.44 10.41
N ALA A 376 19.90 -12.05 9.41
CA ALA A 376 21.20 -12.70 9.59
C ALA A 376 22.31 -11.73 10.06
N ASN A 377 22.39 -10.53 9.46
CA ASN A 377 23.38 -9.52 9.85
C ASN A 377 23.09 -8.94 11.24
N ILE A 378 21.80 -8.75 11.57
CA ILE A 378 21.38 -8.26 12.89
C ILE A 378 21.79 -9.29 13.95
N ILE A 379 21.47 -10.56 13.73
CA ILE A 379 21.83 -11.66 14.62
C ILE A 379 23.35 -11.75 14.82
N GLU A 380 24.13 -11.63 13.75
CA GLU A 380 25.59 -11.57 13.84
C GLU A 380 26.07 -10.41 14.72
N GLN A 381 25.47 -9.21 14.58
CA GLN A 381 25.77 -8.06 15.43
C GLN A 381 25.37 -8.27 16.89
N LEU A 382 24.24 -8.94 17.15
CA LEU A 382 23.83 -9.32 18.51
C LEU A 382 24.87 -10.28 19.13
N PHE A 383 25.34 -11.28 18.38
CA PHE A 383 26.35 -12.25 18.82
C PHE A 383 27.78 -11.70 18.93
N ALA A 384 28.12 -10.64 18.19
CA ALA A 384 29.43 -10.02 18.20
C ALA A 384 29.68 -9.21 19.48
N LYS A 385 28.62 -8.82 20.21
CA LYS A 385 28.75 -8.11 21.49
C LYS A 385 29.07 -9.13 22.59
N SER A 386 30.36 -9.35 22.82
CA SER A 386 30.96 -10.40 23.66
C SER A 386 30.55 -10.43 25.15
N GLU A 387 29.77 -9.45 25.61
CA GLU A 387 29.27 -9.34 26.99
C GLU A 387 27.74 -9.52 27.08
N ALA A 388 27.05 -9.67 25.95
CA ALA A 388 25.61 -9.90 25.92
C ALA A 388 25.30 -11.33 26.41
N ASN A 389 24.53 -11.45 27.48
CA ASN A 389 23.95 -12.73 27.89
C ASN A 389 22.81 -13.05 26.91
N ILE A 390 23.05 -13.96 25.97
CA ILE A 390 22.09 -14.34 24.95
C ILE A 390 21.37 -15.59 25.41
N VAL A 391 20.07 -15.46 25.66
CA VAL A 391 19.22 -16.58 26.03
C VAL A 391 18.77 -17.28 24.74
N ILE A 392 19.32 -18.47 24.48
CA ILE A 392 18.85 -19.34 23.40
C ILE A 392 17.82 -20.29 23.97
N THR A 393 16.54 -19.99 23.74
CA THR A 393 15.39 -20.81 24.14
C THR A 393 14.96 -21.75 23.03
N GLU A 394 14.00 -22.63 23.32
CA GLU A 394 13.39 -23.51 22.33
C GLU A 394 12.62 -22.68 21.27
N GLU A 395 11.93 -21.64 21.69
CA GLU A 395 11.14 -20.75 20.84
C GLU A 395 12.03 -19.98 19.84
N VAL A 396 13.23 -19.55 20.27
CA VAL A 396 14.24 -18.96 19.37
C VAL A 396 14.67 -19.97 18.31
N MET A 397 14.86 -21.24 18.69
CA MET A 397 15.22 -22.31 17.75
C MET A 397 14.07 -22.65 16.79
N ILE A 398 12.81 -22.67 17.26
CA ILE A 398 11.61 -22.87 16.44
C ILE A 398 11.48 -21.73 15.43
N ALA A 399 11.64 -20.48 15.86
CA ALA A 399 11.59 -19.31 14.98
C ALA A 399 12.68 -19.36 13.91
N ALA A 400 13.91 -19.74 14.29
CA ALA A 400 15.02 -19.91 13.36
C ALA A 400 14.77 -21.04 12.35
N ALA A 401 14.25 -22.18 12.82
CA ALA A 401 13.92 -23.32 11.96
C ALA A 401 12.80 -22.98 10.97
N GLY A 402 11.82 -22.16 11.35
CA GLY A 402 10.74 -21.68 10.49
C GLY A 402 11.13 -20.57 9.50
N ASN A 403 12.33 -19.98 9.62
CA ASN A 403 12.74 -18.89 8.73
C ASN A 403 13.12 -19.41 7.33
N GLU A 404 12.29 -19.09 6.32
CA GLU A 404 12.47 -19.60 4.95
C GLU A 404 13.72 -19.08 4.23
N HIS A 405 14.30 -17.94 4.62
CA HIS A 405 15.36 -17.29 3.84
C HIS A 405 16.76 -17.46 4.43
N TYR A 406 16.88 -17.50 5.75
CA TYR A 406 18.16 -17.52 6.47
C TYR A 406 18.21 -18.55 7.60
N GLY A 407 17.17 -19.37 7.76
CA GLY A 407 17.05 -20.31 8.89
C GLY A 407 18.29 -21.20 9.09
N ALA A 408 18.87 -21.76 8.03
CA ALA A 408 20.06 -22.62 8.14
C ALA A 408 21.31 -21.88 8.65
N ASN A 409 21.53 -20.64 8.19
CA ASN A 409 22.64 -19.82 8.68
C ASN A 409 22.42 -19.41 10.14
N ILE A 410 21.18 -19.04 10.48
CA ILE A 410 20.82 -18.65 11.85
C ILE A 410 21.03 -19.82 12.82
N ILE A 411 20.55 -21.02 12.47
CA ILE A 411 20.71 -22.24 13.26
C ILE A 411 22.19 -22.58 13.45
N GLU A 412 23.00 -22.46 12.39
CA GLU A 412 24.45 -22.67 12.47
C GLU A 412 25.12 -21.69 13.45
N GLN A 413 24.77 -20.40 13.38
CA GLN A 413 25.29 -19.38 14.30
C GLN A 413 24.87 -19.63 15.76
N LEU A 414 23.59 -19.98 15.99
CA LEU A 414 23.07 -20.35 17.30
C LEU A 414 23.83 -21.56 17.88
N PHE A 415 24.10 -22.56 17.04
CA PHE A 415 24.85 -23.74 17.46
C PHE A 415 26.31 -23.45 17.78
N ALA A 416 26.96 -22.55 17.04
CA ALA A 416 28.36 -22.18 17.25
C ALA A 416 28.57 -21.32 18.50
N LYS A 417 27.56 -20.54 18.91
CA LYS A 417 27.63 -19.62 20.06
C LYS A 417 27.11 -20.21 21.37
N SER A 418 26.29 -21.26 21.32
CA SER A 418 25.80 -21.91 22.52
C SER A 418 26.87 -22.83 23.12
N GLU A 419 27.41 -22.44 24.29
CA GLU A 419 28.22 -23.33 25.14
C GLU A 419 27.39 -24.45 25.78
N ALA A 420 26.06 -24.29 25.80
CA ALA A 420 25.12 -25.28 26.34
C ALA A 420 24.71 -26.31 25.28
N ASN A 421 24.42 -27.53 25.73
CA ASN A 421 23.76 -28.54 24.91
C ASN A 421 22.33 -28.07 24.59
N ILE A 422 22.15 -27.37 23.47
CA ILE A 422 20.81 -27.10 22.92
C ILE A 422 20.14 -28.45 22.68
N VAL A 423 19.06 -28.70 23.39
CA VAL A 423 18.24 -29.90 23.20
C VAL A 423 17.41 -29.70 21.95
N ILE A 424 17.59 -30.56 20.95
CA ILE A 424 16.73 -30.58 19.77
C ILE A 424 15.42 -31.27 20.15
N THR A 425 14.32 -30.52 20.09
CA THR A 425 12.96 -30.97 20.43
C THR A 425 12.16 -31.30 19.17
N LYS A 426 10.96 -31.88 19.34
CA LYS A 426 10.10 -32.23 18.20
C LYS A 426 9.55 -31.00 17.51
N GLU A 427 9.30 -29.93 18.26
CA GLU A 427 8.76 -28.67 17.80
C GLU A 427 9.74 -27.97 16.84
N ILE A 428 11.04 -27.99 17.16
CA ILE A 428 12.10 -27.46 16.28
C ILE A 428 12.15 -28.23 14.95
N ILE A 429 12.05 -29.57 15.01
CA ILE A 429 12.05 -30.41 13.80
C ILE A 429 10.78 -30.19 12.98
N ILE A 430 9.60 -30.07 13.61
CA ILE A 430 8.35 -29.77 12.91
C ILE A 430 8.46 -28.42 12.19
N ALA A 431 8.99 -27.39 12.86
CA ALA A 431 9.21 -26.09 12.23
C ALA A 431 10.16 -26.16 11.02
N ALA A 432 11.23 -26.96 11.11
CA ALA A 432 12.14 -27.21 9.99
C ALA A 432 11.45 -27.98 8.84
N ILE A 433 10.57 -28.94 9.16
CA ILE A 433 9.79 -29.67 8.15
C ILE A 433 8.83 -28.74 7.40
N GLU A 434 8.25 -27.75 8.08
CA GLU A 434 7.36 -26.76 7.47
C GLU A 434 8.09 -25.72 6.60
N ASN A 435 9.42 -25.59 6.76
CA ASN A 435 10.26 -24.64 6.06
C ASN A 435 10.52 -25.03 4.60
N ARG A 436 9.81 -24.33 3.70
CA ARG A 436 9.74 -24.62 2.24
C ARG A 436 11.03 -24.48 1.47
N SER A 437 12.02 -23.84 2.06
CA SER A 437 13.22 -23.37 1.35
C SER A 437 14.49 -24.02 1.89
N GLN A 438 14.62 -24.16 3.22
CA GLN A 438 15.85 -24.64 3.86
C GLN A 438 15.64 -25.80 4.84
N GLY A 439 14.42 -26.35 4.94
CA GLY A 439 14.07 -27.38 5.92
C GLY A 439 15.02 -28.59 5.94
N GLU A 440 15.37 -29.13 4.77
CA GLU A 440 16.31 -30.26 4.64
C GLU A 440 17.69 -29.94 5.27
N ILE A 441 18.22 -28.74 5.00
CA ILE A 441 19.52 -28.29 5.49
C ILE A 441 19.48 -28.11 7.01
N ILE A 442 18.42 -27.49 7.52
CA ILE A 442 18.22 -27.25 8.96
C ILE A 442 18.14 -28.57 9.72
N ILE A 443 17.42 -29.55 9.18
CA ILE A 443 17.36 -30.91 9.75
C ILE A 443 18.76 -31.51 9.78
N LYS A 444 19.50 -31.44 8.67
CA LYS A 444 20.87 -31.95 8.59
C LYS A 444 21.81 -31.30 9.61
N GLN A 445 21.76 -29.99 9.76
CA GLN A 445 22.55 -29.27 10.77
C GLN A 445 22.18 -29.68 12.19
N SER A 446 20.88 -29.83 12.48
CA SER A 446 20.37 -30.19 13.80
C SER A 446 20.87 -31.56 14.28
N PHE A 447 20.90 -32.55 13.38
CA PHE A 447 21.39 -33.90 13.70
C PHE A 447 22.92 -34.07 13.62
N ALA A 448 23.62 -33.14 12.95
CA ALA A 448 25.08 -33.14 12.90
C ALA A 448 25.74 -32.61 14.19
N LYS A 449 24.99 -31.85 15.02
CA LYS A 449 25.52 -31.29 16.27
C LYS A 449 25.87 -32.39 17.29
N PRO A 450 27.11 -32.44 17.83
CA PRO A 450 27.47 -33.36 18.89
C PRO A 450 26.55 -33.20 20.11
N GLY A 451 25.96 -34.30 20.59
CA GLY A 451 25.01 -34.29 21.70
C GLY A 451 23.53 -34.19 21.30
N ALA A 452 23.19 -34.00 20.02
CA ALA A 452 21.83 -34.10 19.52
C ALA A 452 21.35 -35.57 19.57
N ASN A 453 20.70 -35.94 20.69
CA ASN A 453 20.22 -37.30 20.94
C ASN A 453 18.69 -37.41 20.79
N MET A 454 18.14 -36.77 19.77
CA MET A 454 16.71 -36.85 19.49
C MET A 454 16.39 -38.06 18.61
N SER A 455 15.43 -38.88 19.05
CA SER A 455 14.86 -39.95 18.23
C SER A 455 13.79 -39.41 17.29
N ILE A 456 13.82 -39.81 16.02
CA ILE A 456 12.70 -39.57 15.11
C ILE A 456 11.52 -40.45 15.55
N THR A 457 10.41 -39.81 15.89
CA THR A 457 9.16 -40.48 16.28
C THR A 457 8.21 -40.61 15.09
N GLU A 458 7.26 -41.53 15.19
CA GLU A 458 6.17 -41.69 14.22
C GLU A 458 5.37 -40.40 13.98
N GLU A 459 5.08 -39.62 15.02
CA GLU A 459 4.36 -38.33 14.93
C GLU A 459 5.05 -37.36 13.95
N ILE A 460 6.38 -37.25 14.01
CA ILE A 460 7.19 -36.38 13.14
C ILE A 460 7.09 -36.84 11.68
N MET A 461 7.17 -38.15 11.45
CA MET A 461 7.07 -38.72 10.12
C MET A 461 5.68 -38.57 9.52
N ILE A 462 4.62 -38.81 10.31
CA ILE A 462 3.24 -38.58 9.88
C ILE A 462 3.04 -37.10 9.51
N THR A 463 3.58 -36.19 10.33
CA THR A 463 3.49 -34.74 10.11
C THR A 463 4.18 -34.34 8.81
N ALA A 464 5.42 -34.77 8.60
CA ALA A 464 6.17 -34.54 7.36
C ALA A 464 5.41 -35.06 6.12
N CYS A 465 4.90 -36.29 6.20
CA CYS A 465 4.15 -36.90 5.11
C CYS A 465 2.82 -36.19 4.80
N SER A 466 2.20 -35.56 5.80
CA SER A 466 0.88 -34.92 5.67
C SER A 466 0.93 -33.50 5.09
N ILE A 467 2.11 -32.88 4.96
CA ILE A 467 2.23 -31.51 4.46
C ILE A 467 2.04 -31.46 2.94
N GLU A 468 0.90 -30.94 2.50
CA GLU A 468 0.56 -30.87 1.08
C GLU A 468 1.22 -29.70 0.34
N ARG A 469 1.57 -28.60 1.03
CA ARG A 469 1.98 -27.33 0.39
C ARG A 469 3.49 -27.19 0.15
N HIS A 470 4.28 -28.21 0.44
CA HIS A 470 5.75 -28.15 0.39
C HIS A 470 6.29 -29.13 -0.65
N LYS A 471 6.95 -28.64 -1.71
CA LYS A 471 7.46 -29.49 -2.80
C LYS A 471 8.70 -30.32 -2.42
N GLY A 472 9.57 -29.79 -1.54
CA GLY A 472 10.77 -30.48 -1.03
C GLY A 472 10.55 -31.43 0.15
N ILE A 473 9.31 -31.82 0.45
CA ILE A 473 9.01 -32.76 1.55
C ILE A 473 9.62 -34.16 1.33
N PRO A 474 9.70 -34.72 0.09
CA PRO A 474 10.39 -35.99 -0.13
C PRO A 474 11.86 -35.98 0.29
N GLU A 475 12.58 -34.89 0.04
CA GLU A 475 13.97 -34.70 0.45
C GLU A 475 14.10 -34.57 1.98
N ILE A 476 13.16 -33.89 2.62
CA ILE A 476 13.07 -33.81 4.08
C ILE A 476 12.84 -35.20 4.70
N VAL A 477 11.87 -35.96 4.18
CA VAL A 477 11.59 -37.34 4.63
C VAL A 477 12.82 -38.23 4.43
N ARG A 478 13.55 -38.06 3.31
CA ARG A 478 14.81 -38.75 3.08
C ARG A 478 15.85 -38.43 4.16
N ALA A 479 16.07 -37.14 4.45
CA ALA A 479 17.02 -36.71 5.47
C ALA A 479 16.67 -37.25 6.88
N LEU A 480 15.38 -37.24 7.26
CA LEU A 480 14.92 -37.79 8.53
C LEU A 480 15.25 -39.30 8.66
N LEU A 481 15.05 -40.04 7.57
CA LEU A 481 15.35 -41.48 7.52
C LEU A 481 16.86 -41.77 7.55
N GLU A 482 17.69 -40.95 6.90
CA GLU A 482 19.16 -41.11 6.86
C GLU A 482 19.81 -40.91 8.23
N MET A 483 19.40 -39.90 8.98
CA MET A 483 20.19 -39.42 10.12
C MET A 483 19.93 -40.15 11.43
N ARG A 484 18.66 -40.46 11.74
CA ARG A 484 18.25 -41.13 12.99
C ARG A 484 17.01 -42.03 12.83
N GLY A 485 16.51 -42.24 11.60
CA GLY A 485 15.38 -43.11 11.32
C GLY A 485 15.70 -44.62 11.29
N ALA A 486 16.98 -45.02 11.39
CA ALA A 486 17.40 -46.43 11.24
C ALA A 486 16.75 -47.40 12.25
N SER A 487 16.43 -46.93 13.46
CA SER A 487 15.76 -47.74 14.50
C SER A 487 14.24 -47.62 14.51
N MET A 488 13.67 -46.69 13.74
CA MET A 488 12.22 -46.47 13.70
C MET A 488 11.59 -47.37 12.62
N PRO A 489 10.55 -48.16 12.95
CA PRO A 489 9.80 -48.92 11.96
C PRO A 489 8.96 -47.98 11.07
N ILE A 490 8.82 -48.30 9.79
CA ILE A 490 7.86 -47.63 8.92
C ILE A 490 6.50 -48.26 9.14
N THR A 491 5.68 -47.62 9.96
CA THR A 491 4.33 -48.09 10.31
C THR A 491 3.34 -47.87 9.18
N GLU A 492 2.19 -48.52 9.32
CA GLU A 492 1.08 -48.43 8.38
C GLU A 492 0.56 -46.98 8.24
N GLU A 493 0.47 -46.28 9.37
CA GLU A 493 0.01 -44.90 9.50
C GLU A 493 0.90 -43.92 8.73
N ILE A 494 2.23 -44.11 8.77
CA ILE A 494 3.19 -43.30 8.01
C ILE A 494 2.96 -43.48 6.50
N VAL A 495 2.73 -44.72 6.06
CA VAL A 495 2.47 -45.03 4.65
C VAL A 495 1.13 -44.45 4.20
N ILE A 496 0.08 -44.57 5.01
CA ILE A 496 -1.23 -43.97 4.74
C ILE A 496 -1.12 -42.44 4.65
N ALA A 497 -0.39 -41.80 5.58
CA ALA A 497 -0.15 -40.35 5.55
C ALA A 497 0.60 -39.93 4.29
N ALA A 498 1.67 -40.65 3.92
CA ALA A 498 2.45 -40.38 2.72
C ALA A 498 1.58 -40.44 1.46
N VAL A 499 0.78 -41.49 1.31
CA VAL A 499 -0.02 -41.69 0.10
C VAL A 499 -1.25 -40.79 0.05
N GLY A 500 -1.79 -40.42 1.21
CA GLY A 500 -2.86 -39.43 1.36
C GLY A 500 -2.46 -38.02 0.93
N ASN A 501 -1.16 -37.72 0.81
CA ASN A 501 -0.68 -36.43 0.35
C ASN A 501 -1.05 -36.19 -1.13
N LYS A 502 -1.92 -35.21 -1.36
CA LYS A 502 -2.48 -34.91 -2.69
C LYS A 502 -1.44 -34.47 -3.72
N ASN A 503 -0.34 -33.86 -3.28
CA ASN A 503 0.63 -33.22 -4.16
C ASN A 503 1.90 -34.04 -4.33
N MET A 504 2.41 -34.64 -3.24
CA MET A 504 3.72 -35.33 -3.22
C MET A 504 3.61 -36.82 -2.89
N GLY A 505 2.40 -37.39 -2.77
CA GLY A 505 2.24 -38.74 -2.24
C GLY A 505 2.94 -39.85 -3.04
N THR A 506 3.11 -39.70 -4.34
CA THR A 506 3.86 -40.65 -5.17
C THR A 506 5.36 -40.59 -4.92
N GLU A 507 5.90 -39.38 -4.78
CA GLU A 507 7.33 -39.15 -4.52
C GLU A 507 7.70 -39.54 -3.09
N LEU A 508 6.84 -39.21 -2.12
CA LEU A 508 6.96 -39.65 -0.73
C LEU A 508 6.99 -41.18 -0.63
N LEU A 509 6.05 -41.86 -1.29
CA LEU A 509 6.00 -43.31 -1.32
C LEU A 509 7.25 -43.91 -1.99
N ARG A 510 7.77 -43.27 -3.05
CA ARG A 510 9.02 -43.68 -3.68
C ARG A 510 10.19 -43.61 -2.69
N VAL A 511 10.34 -42.49 -1.97
CA VAL A 511 11.40 -42.33 -0.95
C VAL A 511 11.31 -43.39 0.13
N LEU A 512 10.11 -43.64 0.68
CA LEU A 512 9.90 -44.68 1.70
C LEU A 512 10.32 -46.07 1.18
N LEU A 513 9.93 -46.40 -0.05
CA LEU A 513 10.23 -47.69 -0.69
C LEU A 513 11.72 -47.88 -1.01
N GLU A 514 12.39 -46.83 -1.50
CA GLU A 514 13.81 -46.80 -1.82
C GLU A 514 14.66 -47.01 -0.56
N MET A 515 14.32 -46.31 0.53
CA MET A 515 15.15 -46.27 1.72
C MET A 515 14.90 -47.45 2.68
N ARG A 516 13.63 -47.79 2.92
CA ARG A 516 13.23 -48.71 3.99
C ARG A 516 12.12 -49.66 3.57
N GLY A 517 11.95 -49.88 2.27
CA GLY A 517 10.75 -50.58 1.83
C GLY A 517 10.70 -52.08 2.13
N ALA A 518 11.76 -52.70 2.66
CA ALA A 518 11.69 -54.05 3.23
C ALA A 518 10.92 -54.07 4.57
N ASP A 519 10.86 -52.93 5.26
CA ASP A 519 10.17 -52.77 6.56
C ASP A 519 8.72 -52.32 6.40
N ILE A 520 8.29 -52.00 5.17
CA ILE A 520 6.93 -51.57 4.89
C ILE A 520 6.03 -52.81 4.81
N ASN A 521 5.18 -52.97 5.82
CA ASN A 521 4.12 -53.96 5.76
C ASN A 521 2.99 -53.47 4.87
N ILE A 522 2.64 -54.24 3.84
CA ILE A 522 1.53 -53.91 2.96
C ILE A 522 0.26 -54.48 3.59
N THR A 523 -0.69 -53.62 3.96
CA THR A 523 -2.00 -54.00 4.53
C THR A 523 -3.14 -53.64 3.57
N PRO A 524 -4.35 -54.21 3.75
CA PRO A 524 -5.53 -53.83 2.98
C PRO A 524 -5.86 -52.32 3.06
N GLU A 525 -5.60 -51.68 4.20
CA GLU A 525 -5.86 -50.26 4.43
C GLU A 525 -4.81 -49.37 3.74
N VAL A 526 -3.52 -49.76 3.73
CA VAL A 526 -2.47 -49.10 2.92
C VAL A 526 -2.88 -49.11 1.45
N ILE A 527 -3.37 -50.23 0.96
CA ILE A 527 -3.83 -50.36 -0.41
C ILE A 527 -5.07 -49.50 -0.70
N LYS A 528 -6.03 -49.47 0.22
CA LYS A 528 -7.21 -48.60 0.11
C LYS A 528 -6.82 -47.12 0.11
N ALA A 529 -5.76 -46.74 0.81
CA ALA A 529 -5.21 -45.38 0.77
C ALA A 529 -4.55 -45.11 -0.60
N VAL A 530 -3.75 -46.06 -1.10
CA VAL A 530 -3.09 -46.01 -2.41
C VAL A 530 -4.09 -45.96 -3.57
N SER A 531 -5.22 -46.66 -3.48
CA SER A 531 -6.25 -46.63 -4.52
C SER A 531 -6.91 -45.26 -4.70
N LYS A 532 -6.82 -44.37 -3.71
CA LYS A 532 -7.33 -42.99 -3.81
C LYS A 532 -6.37 -42.06 -4.56
N ASN A 533 -5.10 -42.44 -4.72
CA ASN A 533 -4.07 -41.65 -5.38
C ASN A 533 -3.49 -42.41 -6.59
N ARG A 534 -4.06 -42.15 -7.78
CA ARG A 534 -3.78 -42.91 -9.02
C ARG A 534 -2.29 -43.02 -9.38
N ARG A 535 -1.48 -42.01 -9.06
CA ARG A 535 -0.04 -41.99 -9.38
C ARG A 535 0.80 -42.82 -8.40
N SER A 536 0.36 -42.95 -7.15
CA SER A 536 1.07 -43.70 -6.09
C SER A 536 0.99 -45.22 -6.28
N ILE A 537 -0.06 -45.72 -6.92
CA ILE A 537 -0.20 -47.15 -7.27
C ILE A 537 1.00 -47.61 -8.09
N LYS A 538 1.42 -46.82 -9.10
CA LYS A 538 2.52 -47.17 -10.01
C LYS A 538 3.84 -47.40 -9.28
N ALA A 539 4.11 -46.63 -8.22
CA ALA A 539 5.33 -46.75 -7.43
C ALA A 539 5.37 -48.03 -6.57
N LEU A 540 4.21 -48.53 -6.11
CA LEU A 540 4.10 -49.74 -5.28
C LEU A 540 3.97 -51.05 -6.09
N LEU A 541 3.67 -50.98 -7.39
CA LEU A 541 3.46 -52.15 -8.25
C LEU A 541 4.56 -53.22 -8.15
N PRO A 542 5.87 -52.89 -8.15
CA PRO A 542 6.91 -53.92 -8.13
C PRO A 542 6.91 -54.76 -6.84
N ARG A 543 6.41 -54.20 -5.72
CA ARG A 543 6.28 -54.90 -4.43
C ARG A 543 4.92 -55.55 -4.23
N LEU A 544 3.83 -54.92 -4.67
CA LEU A 544 2.48 -55.51 -4.58
C LEU A 544 2.40 -56.86 -5.29
N VAL A 545 3.08 -57.01 -6.44
CA VAL A 545 3.14 -58.28 -7.20
C VAL A 545 3.86 -59.41 -6.44
N GLN A 546 4.59 -59.10 -5.35
CA GLN A 546 5.29 -60.07 -4.52
C GLN A 546 4.44 -60.64 -3.37
N HIS A 547 3.26 -60.06 -3.09
CA HIS A 547 2.38 -60.50 -2.00
C HIS A 547 1.03 -61.03 -2.50
N ASP A 548 0.90 -62.36 -2.52
CA ASP A 548 -0.20 -63.10 -3.15
C ASP A 548 -1.55 -62.86 -2.49
N ASP A 549 -1.60 -62.98 -1.17
CA ASP A 549 -2.85 -62.86 -0.41
C ASP A 549 -3.46 -61.46 -0.53
N ILE A 550 -2.59 -60.46 -0.62
CA ILE A 550 -2.94 -59.05 -0.64
C ILE A 550 -3.47 -58.64 -2.03
N MET A 551 -2.82 -59.12 -3.10
CA MET A 551 -3.30 -58.94 -4.47
C MET A 551 -4.62 -59.70 -4.71
N MET A 552 -4.79 -60.89 -4.13
CA MET A 552 -6.04 -61.65 -4.24
C MET A 552 -7.18 -61.02 -3.42
N GLN A 553 -6.91 -60.43 -2.26
CA GLN A 553 -7.91 -59.64 -1.52
C GLN A 553 -8.32 -58.36 -2.26
N LEU A 554 -7.40 -57.74 -3.00
CA LEU A 554 -7.68 -56.64 -3.94
C LEU A 554 -8.63 -57.07 -5.08
N LEU A 555 -8.41 -58.29 -5.60
CA LEU A 555 -9.24 -58.93 -6.63
C LEU A 555 -10.63 -59.35 -6.11
N GLY A 556 -10.76 -59.66 -4.82
CA GLY A 556 -11.90 -60.41 -4.29
C GLY A 556 -13.12 -59.64 -3.76
N LYS A 557 -13.19 -58.29 -3.82
CA LYS A 557 -14.40 -57.56 -3.35
C LYS A 557 -14.69 -56.31 -4.17
N ASN A 558 -15.93 -56.22 -4.70
CA ASN A 558 -16.76 -55.15 -5.32
C ASN A 558 -16.31 -53.66 -5.42
N LYS A 559 -15.13 -53.25 -4.95
CA LYS A 559 -14.50 -51.96 -5.21
C LYS A 559 -13.65 -51.95 -6.49
N MET A 560 -13.43 -53.13 -7.10
CA MET A 560 -12.65 -53.31 -8.32
C MET A 560 -13.24 -52.62 -9.55
N THR A 561 -14.57 -52.62 -9.70
CA THR A 561 -15.26 -52.00 -10.84
C THR A 561 -15.09 -50.48 -10.89
N GLN A 562 -14.63 -49.86 -9.80
CA GLN A 562 -14.33 -48.43 -9.73
C GLN A 562 -12.82 -48.15 -9.82
N PHE A 563 -11.97 -49.13 -9.47
CA PHE A 563 -10.51 -49.07 -9.56
C PHE A 563 -9.96 -49.46 -10.94
N LEU A 564 -10.78 -50.09 -11.78
CA LEU A 564 -10.42 -50.64 -13.09
C LEU A 564 -11.22 -49.96 -14.23
N LYS A 565 -11.39 -48.64 -14.22
CA LYS A 565 -12.12 -47.89 -15.26
C LYS A 565 -11.31 -46.84 -16.04
N ASP A 566 -10.03 -46.63 -15.73
CA ASP A 566 -9.18 -45.60 -16.35
C ASP A 566 -7.96 -46.16 -17.12
N GLU A 567 -7.58 -45.50 -18.22
CA GLU A 567 -6.55 -45.94 -19.18
C GLU A 567 -5.13 -46.21 -18.61
N LEU A 568 -4.85 -45.90 -17.34
CA LEU A 568 -3.58 -46.21 -16.67
C LEU A 568 -3.48 -47.67 -16.15
N GLU A 569 -4.54 -48.47 -16.28
CA GLU A 569 -4.71 -49.79 -15.64
C GLU A 569 -4.31 -50.97 -16.55
N LYS A 570 -4.10 -50.75 -17.86
CA LYS A 570 -3.62 -51.77 -18.81
C LYS A 570 -2.26 -52.35 -18.39
N ASP A 571 -1.30 -51.48 -18.08
CA ASP A 571 0.06 -51.89 -17.76
C ASP A 571 0.12 -52.67 -16.45
N ILE A 572 -0.75 -52.35 -15.49
CA ILE A 572 -0.84 -53.01 -14.17
C ILE A 572 -1.34 -54.44 -14.32
N MET A 573 -2.48 -54.60 -15.00
CA MET A 573 -3.09 -55.90 -15.22
C MET A 573 -2.21 -56.79 -16.10
N MET A 574 -1.62 -56.22 -17.15
CA MET A 574 -0.71 -56.97 -18.04
C MET A 574 0.59 -57.36 -17.34
N GLN A 575 1.22 -56.49 -16.55
CA GLN A 575 2.43 -56.84 -15.78
C GLN A 575 2.13 -57.91 -14.71
N LEU A 576 0.96 -57.85 -14.07
CA LEU A 576 0.52 -58.88 -13.12
C LEU A 576 0.39 -60.24 -13.80
N PHE A 577 -0.35 -60.30 -14.91
CA PHE A 577 -0.55 -61.55 -15.66
C PHE A 577 0.76 -62.04 -16.30
N GLU A 578 1.65 -61.14 -16.71
CA GLU A 578 2.95 -61.51 -17.25
C GLU A 578 3.86 -62.17 -16.20
N LYS A 579 3.89 -61.63 -14.98
CA LYS A 579 4.75 -62.12 -13.89
C LYS A 579 4.16 -63.29 -13.11
N ARG A 580 2.84 -63.32 -12.90
CA ARG A 580 2.16 -64.27 -11.99
C ARG A 580 0.99 -65.01 -12.61
N GLY A 581 0.68 -64.78 -13.89
CA GLY A 581 -0.42 -65.44 -14.58
C GLY A 581 -0.33 -66.97 -14.58
N ALA A 582 0.85 -67.56 -14.44
CA ALA A 582 1.03 -69.02 -14.38
C ALA A 582 0.51 -69.67 -13.08
N ASP A 583 0.49 -68.93 -11.97
CA ASP A 583 0.16 -69.43 -10.62
C ASP A 583 -1.19 -68.89 -10.11
N MET A 584 -1.86 -68.03 -10.88
CA MET A 584 -3.12 -67.39 -10.50
C MET A 584 -4.30 -68.37 -10.68
N GLU A 585 -5.22 -68.47 -9.72
CA GLU A 585 -6.48 -69.20 -9.97
C GLU A 585 -7.42 -68.31 -10.78
N VAL A 586 -7.81 -68.73 -11.98
CA VAL A 586 -8.74 -67.98 -12.84
C VAL A 586 -10.16 -68.44 -12.55
N THR A 587 -10.95 -67.56 -11.94
CA THR A 587 -12.36 -67.79 -11.59
C THR A 587 -13.30 -67.08 -12.56
N GLU A 588 -14.58 -67.48 -12.56
CA GLU A 588 -15.63 -66.82 -13.35
C GLU A 588 -15.73 -65.32 -13.04
N GLU A 589 -15.48 -64.94 -11.79
CA GLU A 589 -15.48 -63.56 -11.33
C GLU A 589 -14.30 -62.78 -11.93
N ILE A 590 -13.10 -63.37 -11.98
CA ILE A 590 -11.93 -62.76 -12.65
C ILE A 590 -12.19 -62.57 -14.14
N VAL A 591 -12.85 -63.53 -14.80
CA VAL A 591 -13.22 -63.42 -16.22
C VAL A 591 -14.24 -62.30 -16.43
N LYS A 592 -15.29 -62.20 -15.61
CA LYS A 592 -16.26 -61.08 -15.64
C LYS A 592 -15.56 -59.73 -15.44
N ILE A 593 -14.64 -59.67 -14.48
CA ILE A 593 -13.85 -58.47 -14.18
C ILE A 593 -13.05 -58.07 -15.42
N ILE A 594 -12.22 -58.94 -15.99
CA ILE A 594 -11.37 -58.63 -17.17
C ILE A 594 -12.18 -58.08 -18.35
N ILE A 595 -13.35 -58.69 -18.61
CA ILE A 595 -14.25 -58.27 -19.70
C ILE A 595 -14.89 -56.91 -19.41
N SER A 596 -15.31 -56.66 -18.16
CA SER A 596 -15.96 -55.41 -17.76
C SER A 596 -15.05 -54.17 -17.80
N ILE A 597 -13.72 -54.36 -17.96
CA ILE A 597 -12.71 -53.31 -17.74
C ILE A 597 -12.18 -52.68 -19.03
N SER A 598 -12.19 -53.35 -20.19
CA SER A 598 -11.31 -52.89 -21.29
C SER A 598 -11.70 -53.23 -22.72
N ARG A 599 -11.42 -52.28 -23.63
CA ARG A 599 -11.22 -52.45 -25.08
C ARG A 599 -10.15 -53.50 -25.47
N LEU A 600 -9.40 -54.05 -24.51
CA LEU A 600 -8.30 -55.01 -24.71
C LEU A 600 -8.47 -56.31 -23.89
N ALA A 601 -9.68 -56.61 -23.40
CA ALA A 601 -10.00 -57.84 -22.67
C ALA A 601 -9.45 -59.12 -23.34
N ILE A 602 -9.44 -59.12 -24.68
CA ILE A 602 -8.89 -60.20 -25.52
C ILE A 602 -7.40 -60.42 -25.28
N GLN A 603 -6.59 -59.36 -25.21
CA GLN A 603 -5.14 -59.47 -25.01
C GLN A 603 -4.81 -59.99 -23.60
N ALA A 604 -5.55 -59.51 -22.60
CA ALA A 604 -5.36 -59.90 -21.20
C ALA A 604 -5.77 -61.37 -20.97
N LEU A 605 -6.93 -61.77 -21.50
CA LEU A 605 -7.38 -63.16 -21.49
C LEU A 605 -6.37 -64.03 -22.25
N ALA A 606 -5.99 -63.68 -23.47
CA ALA A 606 -5.02 -64.44 -24.26
C ALA A 606 -3.66 -64.61 -23.56
N LEU A 607 -3.18 -63.59 -22.84
CA LEU A 607 -1.95 -63.68 -22.04
C LEU A 607 -2.10 -64.67 -20.88
N LEU A 608 -3.22 -64.65 -20.16
CA LEU A 608 -3.53 -65.62 -19.11
C LEU A 608 -3.63 -67.04 -19.64
N PHE A 609 -4.37 -67.23 -20.74
CA PHE A 609 -4.49 -68.52 -21.44
C PHE A 609 -3.11 -69.04 -21.86
N LYS A 610 -2.24 -68.17 -22.39
CA LYS A 610 -0.88 -68.54 -22.79
C LYS A 610 0.03 -68.90 -21.60
N LYS A 611 -0.10 -68.19 -20.47
CA LYS A 611 0.76 -68.37 -19.29
C LYS A 611 0.37 -69.60 -18.46
N GLN A 612 -0.92 -69.94 -18.38
CA GLN A 612 -1.39 -71.13 -17.66
C GLN A 612 -1.41 -72.40 -18.51
N GLY A 613 -1.61 -72.26 -19.82
CA GLY A 613 -1.65 -73.38 -20.75
C GLY A 613 -2.67 -74.43 -20.31
N GLU A 614 -2.19 -75.66 -20.11
CA GLU A 614 -3.04 -76.80 -19.74
C GLU A 614 -3.60 -76.71 -18.31
N LYS A 615 -3.03 -75.93 -17.39
CA LYS A 615 -3.50 -75.87 -15.99
C LYS A 615 -4.80 -75.08 -15.79
N LEU A 616 -5.17 -74.27 -16.78
CA LEU A 616 -6.35 -73.44 -16.70
C LEU A 616 -7.61 -74.30 -16.84
N ARG A 617 -8.52 -74.22 -15.86
CA ARG A 617 -9.84 -74.85 -15.91
C ARG A 617 -10.89 -73.84 -16.35
N VAL A 618 -11.25 -73.88 -17.63
CA VAL A 618 -12.34 -73.06 -18.16
C VAL A 618 -13.68 -73.71 -17.81
N THR A 619 -14.63 -72.95 -17.27
CA THR A 619 -16.01 -73.41 -17.06
C THR A 619 -16.94 -72.98 -18.20
N GLU A 620 -18.05 -73.69 -18.38
CA GLU A 620 -19.07 -73.31 -19.38
C GLU A 620 -19.62 -71.90 -19.14
N GLU A 621 -19.70 -71.49 -17.87
CA GLU A 621 -20.15 -70.15 -17.50
C GLU A 621 -19.12 -69.09 -17.91
N MET A 622 -17.81 -69.32 -17.75
CA MET A 622 -16.76 -68.43 -18.29
C MET A 622 -16.90 -68.23 -19.81
N VAL A 623 -17.19 -69.31 -20.54
CA VAL A 623 -17.42 -69.23 -22.00
C VAL A 623 -18.67 -68.43 -22.32
N ARG A 624 -19.77 -68.63 -21.59
CA ARG A 624 -21.00 -67.85 -21.77
C ARG A 624 -20.78 -66.36 -21.51
N ILE A 625 -20.03 -66.02 -20.47
CA ILE A 625 -19.70 -64.62 -20.14
C ILE A 625 -18.90 -63.99 -21.28
N VAL A 626 -17.84 -64.65 -21.77
CA VAL A 626 -17.03 -64.14 -22.89
C VAL A 626 -17.86 -64.08 -24.18
N GLN A 627 -18.71 -65.08 -24.45
CA GLN A 627 -19.53 -65.14 -25.66
C GLN A 627 -20.63 -64.06 -25.68
N GLY A 628 -21.18 -63.69 -24.52
CA GLY A 628 -22.18 -62.64 -24.41
C GLY A 628 -21.62 -61.24 -24.62
N GLU A 629 -20.42 -60.97 -24.12
CA GLU A 629 -19.82 -59.62 -24.11
C GLU A 629 -18.80 -59.40 -25.25
N LEU A 630 -18.17 -60.46 -25.78
CA LEU A 630 -17.19 -60.43 -26.88
C LEU A 630 -17.56 -61.45 -27.98
N PRO A 631 -18.73 -61.33 -28.63
CA PRO A 631 -19.23 -62.32 -29.58
C PRO A 631 -18.42 -62.39 -30.89
N GLU A 632 -17.67 -61.34 -31.23
CA GLU A 632 -16.90 -61.23 -32.49
C GLU A 632 -15.55 -62.01 -32.45
N GLU A 633 -15.11 -62.44 -31.26
CA GLU A 633 -13.78 -63.01 -31.04
C GLU A 633 -13.79 -64.53 -31.05
N VAL A 634 -14.04 -65.08 -32.24
CA VAL A 634 -14.23 -66.51 -32.48
C VAL A 634 -13.01 -67.34 -32.04
N ALA A 635 -11.79 -66.85 -32.27
CA ALA A 635 -10.56 -67.57 -31.93
C ALA A 635 -10.38 -67.76 -30.41
N LEU A 636 -10.72 -66.75 -29.60
CA LEU A 636 -10.66 -66.85 -28.14
C LEU A 636 -11.72 -67.82 -27.62
N LEU A 637 -12.93 -67.77 -28.18
CA LEU A 637 -14.03 -68.67 -27.82
C LEU A 637 -13.76 -70.13 -28.20
N GLU A 638 -13.13 -70.38 -29.35
CA GLU A 638 -12.68 -71.72 -29.75
C GLU A 638 -11.60 -72.23 -28.79
N MET A 639 -10.57 -71.42 -28.48
CA MET A 639 -9.54 -71.78 -27.50
C MET A 639 -10.13 -72.16 -26.12
N MET A 640 -11.14 -71.42 -25.66
CA MET A 640 -11.82 -71.69 -24.40
C MET A 640 -12.68 -72.96 -24.45
N LYS A 641 -13.40 -73.20 -25.55
CA LYS A 641 -14.20 -74.42 -25.76
C LYS A 641 -13.33 -75.67 -25.89
N ASP A 642 -12.19 -75.57 -26.56
CA ASP A 642 -11.20 -76.65 -26.67
C ASP A 642 -10.61 -77.01 -25.30
N ASN A 643 -10.40 -76.02 -24.43
CA ASN A 643 -9.97 -76.25 -23.05
C ASN A 643 -11.03 -77.04 -22.26
N ILE A 644 -12.32 -76.68 -22.37
CA ILE A 644 -13.44 -77.45 -21.78
C ILE A 644 -13.44 -78.90 -22.29
N GLN A 645 -13.30 -79.09 -23.60
CA GLN A 645 -13.31 -80.43 -24.21
C GLN A 645 -12.12 -81.29 -23.77
N LYS A 646 -10.92 -80.72 -23.63
CA LYS A 646 -9.74 -81.44 -23.12
C LYS A 646 -9.94 -81.94 -21.68
N TYR A 647 -10.64 -81.17 -20.83
CA TYR A 647 -10.91 -81.56 -19.46
C TYR A 647 -12.10 -82.52 -19.31
N SER A 648 -13.11 -82.41 -20.17
CA SER A 648 -14.25 -83.35 -20.20
C SER A 648 -13.92 -84.68 -20.90
N SER A 649 -12.94 -84.71 -21.80
CA SER A 649 -12.37 -85.94 -22.37
C SER A 649 -11.32 -86.60 -21.47
N GLY A 650 -10.64 -85.83 -20.61
CA GLY A 650 -9.72 -86.35 -19.59
C GLY A 650 -10.38 -87.09 -18.42
N SER A 651 -11.70 -86.94 -18.23
CA SER A 651 -12.46 -87.71 -17.22
C SER A 651 -13.03 -89.03 -17.75
N ALA A 652 -12.84 -89.36 -19.04
CA ALA A 652 -13.39 -90.56 -19.66
C ALA A 652 -12.35 -91.68 -19.90
N SER A 653 -11.09 -91.51 -19.47
CA SER A 653 -10.00 -92.49 -19.67
C SER A 653 -9.45 -93.12 -18.39
N SER A 654 -10.26 -93.23 -17.33
CA SER A 654 -9.90 -93.98 -16.13
C SER A 654 -11.07 -94.75 -15.52
N THR A 655 -11.66 -95.69 -16.26
CA THR A 655 -12.31 -96.89 -15.69
C THR A 655 -12.49 -97.94 -16.77
N SER A 656 -11.76 -99.06 -16.59
CA SER A 656 -11.82 -100.38 -17.24
C SER A 656 -11.72 -100.47 -18.75
#